data_AF-A0A8T0ZBG9-F1
#
_entry.id   AF-A0A8T0ZBG9-F1
#
_cell.length_a   1.000
_cell.length_b   1.000
_cell.length_c   1.000
_cell.angle_alpha   90.00
_cell.angle_beta   90.00
_cell.angle_gamma   90.00
#
_symmetry.space_group_name_H-M   'P 1'
#
loop_
_entity.id
_entity.type
_entity.pdbx_description
1 polymer ?
#
loop_
_entity_poly.entity_id
_entity_poly.type
_entity_poly.pdbx_seq_one_letter_code
_entity_poly.pdbx_strand_id
1 'polypeptide(L)'
;MEGDEVLNAVFRFKHKVPSDRQEAAVCNALVKLFAAFVASLEAVEVQEHKCGLVEPLADDRVVPASAFTVHEMEVLRQTSQRLTASGGTHKRGDVWYGPWLPKYGCVLQRQQKNAVDVTIQVVSVDGWERKLHFLPTGACVHSAVPSTYSPHPPQCCAVLGTELEAKFSTVFASELRKAHSSKGSERSAATNELGHQKTPQFIAAVVKRAVASLMGNVPGIGNVSFAAQGGTTDVGQHTGGRARDTCWALVQEVIARNLSCEQGLFRKTMVAIKLKLLQQTVDKTESVLCGDSINLEDGCPRVDDLFYMLEVVVQNTVELLECKYDVSEIKDQCAAMRSKIDEFIDFLNRQTAARYILPEKTMLVQLNELHCGMEMVSPQRIKDSENSESAEERHQRAWKNLEGCYFLNGVSCTLTELLQWGNSNDCSAANKCILMLRTFESFMFEKSLLLNGGIYNQGAGDNSFSLERIQMLVTQYQQDVTQWRRLPRMTSVLNVEQRSREMLVMWIAFCLVHQKCVDEVPLCAEYNIALDWNGLNVAVLRDRAAISALQRVATYIRGWNETIRGTPLFHLTNQKPTFDFGRRFGLSSTSMIDVYNREVEIWNSYVRGQWGVVENKKREAAQLRADINFQNQKLSTKRQQLANEEERLRQEYARNNYHYLYYPQSAVKTQLKNDIGRINSVIRKKEAALSRALAVPRYLFVLNSAASSRTSRCNV
;
A
#
# COMPACT_ATOMS: atom_id res chain seq x y z
N MET A 1 16.62 36.47 13.16
CA MET A 1 16.28 35.07 12.87
C MET A 1 15.98 34.43 14.20
N GLU A 2 14.81 33.84 14.35
CA GLU A 2 14.43 33.16 15.58
C GLU A 2 15.37 31.95 15.77
N GLY A 3 15.84 31.71 17.00
CA GLY A 3 16.79 30.63 17.29
C GLY A 3 16.28 29.25 16.86
N ASP A 4 14.97 29.07 16.86
CA ASP A 4 14.30 27.81 16.51
C ASP A 4 14.43 27.46 15.02
N GLU A 5 14.54 28.46 14.12
CA GLU A 5 14.75 28.23 12.69
C GLU A 5 16.16 27.68 12.40
N VAL A 6 17.16 28.18 13.12
CA VAL A 6 18.56 27.72 13.01
C VAL A 6 18.68 26.30 13.57
N LEU A 7 18.05 26.03 14.72
CA LEU A 7 18.00 24.69 15.31
C LEU A 7 17.33 23.69 14.36
N ASN A 8 16.20 24.06 13.75
CA ASN A 8 15.52 23.19 12.79
C ASN A 8 16.36 22.97 11.51
N ALA A 9 17.15 23.94 11.06
CA ALA A 9 18.08 23.75 9.95
C ALA A 9 19.22 22.77 10.27
N VAL A 10 19.75 22.79 11.49
CA VAL A 10 20.86 21.92 11.93
C VAL A 10 20.39 20.50 12.26
N PHE A 11 19.30 20.37 13.03
CA PHE A 11 18.80 19.08 13.52
C PHE A 11 17.76 18.44 12.61
N ARG A 12 16.99 19.24 11.87
CA ARG A 12 15.90 18.77 10.99
C ARG A 12 14.91 17.88 11.74
N PHE A 13 14.20 18.47 12.69
CA PHE A 13 13.27 17.76 13.55
C PHE A 13 12.29 16.90 12.74
N LYS A 14 12.10 15.65 13.18
CA LYS A 14 11.25 14.68 12.48
C LYS A 14 9.79 15.09 12.45
N HIS A 15 9.36 15.83 13.46
CA HIS A 15 7.99 16.29 13.63
C HIS A 15 7.77 17.77 13.27
N LYS A 16 8.79 18.48 12.78
CA LYS A 16 8.62 19.86 12.31
C LYS A 16 8.71 19.95 10.80
N VAL A 17 8.05 20.97 10.29
CA VAL A 17 8.14 21.33 8.89
C VAL A 17 9.58 21.77 8.58
N PRO A 18 10.24 21.18 7.58
CA PRO A 18 11.56 21.62 7.14
C PRO A 18 11.54 23.07 6.65
N SER A 19 12.66 23.77 6.79
CA SER A 19 12.77 25.14 6.27
C SER A 19 12.80 25.14 4.74
N ASP A 20 11.86 25.83 4.11
CA ASP A 20 11.90 26.10 2.66
C ASP A 20 12.72 27.36 2.31
N ARG A 21 13.30 28.04 3.32
CA ARG A 21 14.01 29.30 3.12
C ARG A 21 15.39 29.07 2.52
N GLN A 22 15.47 29.15 1.21
CA GLN A 22 16.71 29.18 0.45
C GLN A 22 17.25 30.62 0.35
N GLU A 23 17.70 31.21 1.47
CA GLU A 23 18.16 32.60 1.52
C GLU A 23 19.61 32.73 2.00
N ALA A 24 20.37 33.66 1.42
CA ALA A 24 21.75 33.93 1.81
C ALA A 24 21.87 34.32 3.30
N ALA A 25 20.84 34.98 3.86
CA ALA A 25 20.78 35.34 5.28
C ALA A 25 20.82 34.10 6.20
N VAL A 26 20.21 32.98 5.79
CA VAL A 26 20.23 31.71 6.52
C VAL A 26 21.63 31.11 6.53
N CYS A 27 22.31 31.03 5.38
CA CYS A 27 23.70 30.61 5.31
C CYS A 27 24.61 31.48 6.18
N ASN A 28 24.46 32.81 6.12
CA ASN A 28 25.25 33.73 6.94
C ASN A 28 25.02 33.55 8.45
N ALA A 29 23.78 33.26 8.89
CA ALA A 29 23.52 32.98 10.30
C ALA A 29 24.16 31.66 10.76
N LEU A 30 24.13 30.63 9.91
CA LEU A 30 24.78 29.34 10.17
C LEU A 30 26.31 29.46 10.21
N VAL A 31 26.89 30.31 9.36
CA VAL A 31 28.32 30.67 9.42
C VAL A 31 28.66 31.39 10.72
N LYS A 32 27.84 32.35 11.16
CA LYS A 32 28.03 33.03 12.44
C LYS A 32 27.92 32.07 13.63
N LEU A 33 27.01 31.10 13.57
CA LEU A 33 26.89 30.05 14.57
C LEU A 33 28.17 29.22 14.66
N PHE A 34 28.73 28.80 13.52
CA PHE A 34 30.02 28.11 13.47
C PHE A 34 31.16 28.97 14.04
N ALA A 35 31.25 30.24 13.65
CA ALA A 35 32.28 31.14 14.14
C ALA A 35 32.20 31.38 15.66
N ALA A 36 30.98 31.55 16.19
CA ALA A 36 30.74 31.68 17.63
C ALA A 36 31.08 30.40 18.40
N PHE A 37 30.83 29.23 17.80
CA PHE A 37 31.27 27.95 18.35
C PHE A 37 32.79 27.87 18.41
N VAL A 38 33.50 28.14 17.33
CA VAL A 38 34.98 28.11 17.30
C VAL A 38 35.58 29.11 18.30
N ALA A 39 34.98 30.29 18.45
CA ALA A 39 35.43 31.30 19.41
C ALA A 39 35.27 30.87 20.88
N SER A 40 34.37 29.92 21.16
CA SER A 40 34.11 29.42 22.51
C SER A 40 34.91 28.19 22.91
N LEU A 41 35.68 27.61 21.99
CA LEU A 41 36.48 26.43 22.26
C LEU A 41 37.81 26.80 22.92
N GLU A 42 38.22 26.00 23.89
CA GLU A 42 39.54 26.06 24.51
C GLU A 42 40.44 24.97 23.92
N ALA A 43 41.71 25.32 23.68
CA ALA A 43 42.68 24.40 23.12
C ALA A 43 43.35 23.60 24.25
N VAL A 44 43.52 22.29 24.04
CA VAL A 44 44.26 21.43 24.97
C VAL A 44 45.64 21.11 24.39
N GLU A 45 46.68 21.21 25.23
CA GLU A 45 48.01 20.72 24.91
C GLU A 45 48.05 19.20 25.08
N VAL A 46 48.17 18.47 23.97
CA VAL A 46 48.40 17.03 23.98
C VAL A 46 49.87 16.80 23.68
N GLN A 47 50.60 16.16 24.60
CA GLN A 47 51.99 15.79 24.37
C GLN A 47 52.06 14.80 23.20
N GLU A 48 52.88 15.14 22.20
CA GLU A 48 53.31 14.26 21.09
C GLU A 48 52.34 13.87 19.98
N HIS A 49 51.58 14.80 19.36
CA HIS A 49 50.91 14.47 18.09
C HIS A 49 51.07 15.58 17.05
N LYS A 50 52.12 15.49 16.22
CA LYS A 50 52.23 16.26 14.98
C LYS A 50 51.28 15.62 13.96
N CYS A 51 50.40 16.40 13.32
CA CYS A 51 49.73 15.96 12.09
C CYS A 51 50.81 15.63 11.05
N GLY A 52 51.14 14.35 10.91
CA GLY A 52 52.15 13.87 9.99
C GLY A 52 51.62 13.98 8.56
N LEU A 53 52.32 14.71 7.70
CA LEU A 53 52.09 14.78 6.26
C LEU A 53 52.44 13.46 5.52
N VAL A 54 52.67 12.35 6.24
CA VAL A 54 53.45 11.19 5.73
C VAL A 54 52.58 9.99 5.34
N GLU A 55 51.37 9.83 5.88
CA GLU A 55 50.40 8.82 5.40
C GLU A 55 48.98 9.40 5.34
N PRO A 56 48.36 9.60 4.15
CA PRO A 56 47.08 10.31 3.99
C PRO A 56 45.80 9.50 4.28
N LEU A 57 45.92 8.29 4.84
CA LEU A 57 44.81 7.31 4.93
C LEU A 57 44.66 6.65 6.30
N ALA A 58 45.44 7.07 7.29
CA ALA A 58 45.45 6.50 8.63
C ALA A 58 45.27 7.61 9.67
N ASP A 59 44.01 7.84 10.09
CA ASP A 59 43.71 8.64 11.28
C ASP A 59 44.06 7.84 12.54
N ASP A 60 45.35 7.66 12.83
CA ASP A 60 45.87 6.88 13.96
C ASP A 60 45.73 7.62 15.30
N ARG A 61 44.89 8.66 15.36
CA ARG A 61 44.76 9.55 16.51
C ARG A 61 43.81 8.98 17.56
N VAL A 62 44.35 8.52 18.69
CA VAL A 62 43.60 8.34 19.95
C VAL A 62 43.40 9.72 20.60
N VAL A 63 42.64 10.59 19.93
CA VAL A 63 42.33 11.93 20.46
C VAL A 63 40.92 11.89 21.06
N PRO A 64 40.74 12.39 22.30
CA PRO A 64 39.40 12.57 22.86
C PRO A 64 38.54 13.40 21.92
N ALA A 65 37.39 12.87 21.53
CA ALA A 65 36.46 13.58 20.65
C ALA A 65 35.90 14.85 21.29
N SER A 66 35.94 14.95 22.63
CA SER A 66 35.48 16.07 23.44
C SER A 66 36.41 17.29 23.44
N ALA A 67 37.72 17.11 23.23
CA ALA A 67 38.72 18.17 23.37
C ALA A 67 39.38 18.49 22.03
N PHE A 68 39.71 19.75 21.76
CA PHE A 68 40.40 20.16 20.53
C PHE A 68 41.86 20.49 20.80
N THR A 69 42.78 19.90 20.02
CA THR A 69 44.21 20.21 20.15
C THR A 69 44.50 21.63 19.67
N VAL A 70 45.64 22.20 20.08
CA VAL A 70 46.12 23.52 19.58
C VAL A 70 46.14 23.59 18.05
N HIS A 71 46.57 22.50 17.38
CA HIS A 71 46.60 22.44 15.92
C HIS A 71 45.20 22.41 15.30
N GLU A 72 44.30 21.56 15.81
CA GLU A 72 42.90 21.51 15.34
C GLU A 72 42.20 22.85 15.54
N MET A 73 42.45 23.51 16.67
CA MET A 73 41.93 24.83 16.97
C MET A 73 42.44 25.90 16.01
N GLU A 74 43.71 25.86 15.63
CA GLU A 74 44.27 26.77 14.63
C GLU A 74 43.60 26.58 13.27
N VAL A 75 43.42 25.33 12.82
CA VAL A 75 42.72 25.00 11.57
C VAL A 75 41.26 25.48 11.61
N LEU A 76 40.55 25.29 12.74
CA LEU A 76 39.18 25.76 12.93
C LEU A 76 39.08 27.28 12.94
N ARG A 77 40.02 27.98 13.57
CA ARG A 77 40.09 29.46 13.59
C ARG A 77 40.35 30.02 12.20
N GLN A 78 41.29 29.45 11.46
CA GLN A 78 41.54 29.82 10.07
C GLN A 78 40.30 29.59 9.20
N THR A 79 39.62 28.46 9.38
CA THR A 79 38.37 28.16 8.68
C THR A 79 37.29 29.19 9.01
N SER A 80 37.06 29.46 10.29
CA SER A 80 36.13 30.49 10.76
C SER A 80 36.41 31.87 10.15
N GLN A 81 37.69 32.27 10.11
CA GLN A 81 38.13 33.52 9.47
C GLN A 81 37.81 33.54 7.97
N ARG A 82 38.09 32.46 7.22
CA ARG A 82 37.78 32.37 5.77
C ARG A 82 36.28 32.47 5.49
N LEU A 83 35.44 31.86 6.33
CA LEU A 83 33.99 31.89 6.16
C LEU A 83 33.37 33.25 6.54
N THR A 84 33.98 33.97 7.48
CA THR A 84 33.50 35.29 7.96
C THR A 84 34.17 36.48 7.28
N ALA A 85 35.23 36.24 6.49
CA ALA A 85 35.95 37.28 5.76
C ALA A 85 35.01 38.07 4.84
N SER A 86 34.77 39.33 5.19
CA SER A 86 34.00 40.27 4.38
C SER A 86 34.91 41.41 3.93
N GLY A 87 35.20 41.49 2.62
CA GLY A 87 35.80 42.64 1.93
C GLY A 87 37.10 43.21 2.52
N GLY A 88 38.21 43.10 1.78
CA GLY A 88 39.49 43.73 2.18
C GLY A 88 40.62 43.42 1.20
N THR A 89 41.83 43.89 1.49
CA THR A 89 43.03 43.49 0.75
C THR A 89 43.38 42.04 1.07
N HIS A 90 43.25 41.16 0.08
CA HIS A 90 43.53 39.73 0.21
C HIS A 90 45.01 39.43 -0.05
N LYS A 91 45.63 38.62 0.82
CA LYS A 91 47.00 38.12 0.69
C LYS A 91 47.02 36.84 -0.15
N ARG A 92 48.21 36.48 -0.65
CA ARG A 92 48.43 35.21 -1.35
C ARG A 92 47.98 34.04 -0.46
N GLY A 93 47.11 33.19 -0.99
CA GLY A 93 46.55 32.04 -0.30
C GLY A 93 45.19 32.30 0.38
N ASP A 94 44.73 33.55 0.42
CA ASP A 94 43.44 33.89 1.02
C ASP A 94 42.28 33.25 0.24
N VAL A 95 41.31 32.72 0.98
CA VAL A 95 40.08 32.13 0.47
C VAL A 95 38.89 32.81 1.14
N TRP A 96 37.92 33.26 0.35
CA TRP A 96 36.70 33.87 0.85
C TRP A 96 35.48 33.45 0.04
N TYR A 97 34.31 33.54 0.67
CA TYR A 97 33.06 33.01 0.14
C TYR A 97 32.03 34.13 -0.09
N GLY A 98 31.31 34.07 -1.20
CA GLY A 98 30.16 34.94 -1.47
C GLY A 98 30.02 35.31 -2.96
N PRO A 99 28.80 35.55 -3.48
CA PRO A 99 27.54 35.46 -2.77
C PRO A 99 27.15 34.00 -2.47
N TRP A 100 26.44 33.82 -1.35
CA TRP A 100 25.73 32.58 -1.03
C TRP A 100 24.50 32.47 -1.91
N LEU A 101 24.36 31.36 -2.63
CA LEU A 101 23.30 31.14 -3.61
C LEU A 101 22.53 29.84 -3.31
N PRO A 102 21.92 29.69 -2.11
CA PRO A 102 21.20 28.46 -1.73
C PRO A 102 20.05 28.11 -2.69
N LYS A 103 19.40 29.10 -3.33
CA LYS A 103 18.37 28.86 -4.38
C LYS A 103 18.87 28.09 -5.60
N TYR A 104 20.19 28.00 -5.76
CA TYR A 104 20.89 27.28 -6.81
C TYR A 104 21.72 26.12 -6.26
N GLY A 105 21.65 25.85 -4.94
CA GLY A 105 22.44 24.79 -4.30
C GLY A 105 23.95 25.03 -4.34
N CYS A 106 24.41 26.30 -4.35
CA CYS A 106 25.83 26.61 -4.45
C CYS A 106 26.27 27.90 -3.73
N VAL A 107 27.59 28.12 -3.67
CA VAL A 107 28.26 29.36 -3.24
C VAL A 107 29.49 29.62 -4.10
N LEU A 108 29.81 30.89 -4.33
CA LEU A 108 31.07 31.25 -5.00
C LEU A 108 32.21 31.29 -3.99
N GLN A 109 33.27 30.55 -4.30
CA GLN A 109 34.55 30.60 -3.61
C GLN A 109 35.54 31.39 -4.46
N ARG A 110 36.28 32.29 -3.81
CA ARG A 110 37.40 33.00 -4.42
C ARG A 110 38.69 32.65 -3.68
N GLN A 111 39.76 32.50 -4.44
CA GLN A 111 41.09 32.17 -3.92
C GLN A 111 42.15 33.04 -4.58
N GLN A 112 42.92 33.78 -3.78
CA GLN A 112 44.07 34.55 -4.23
C GLN A 112 45.26 33.60 -4.47
N LYS A 113 45.55 33.24 -5.73
CA LYS A 113 46.64 32.28 -6.04
C LYS A 113 48.03 32.90 -5.89
N ASN A 114 48.17 34.14 -6.33
CA ASN A 114 49.40 34.93 -6.27
C ASN A 114 49.02 36.42 -6.10
N ALA A 115 49.97 37.36 -6.18
CA ALA A 115 49.70 38.78 -5.97
C ALA A 115 48.77 39.41 -7.03
N VAL A 116 48.55 38.75 -8.17
CA VAL A 116 47.84 39.30 -9.32
C VAL A 116 46.59 38.50 -9.70
N ASP A 117 46.52 37.21 -9.37
CA ASP A 117 45.49 36.28 -9.86
C ASP A 117 44.54 35.79 -8.74
N VAL A 118 43.25 35.89 -9.03
CA VAL A 118 42.15 35.35 -8.22
C VAL A 118 41.43 34.27 -9.01
N THR A 119 41.33 33.07 -8.43
CA THR A 119 40.54 31.96 -8.99
C THR A 119 39.11 32.04 -8.46
N ILE A 120 38.14 31.92 -9.37
CA ILE A 120 36.71 31.86 -9.04
C ILE A 120 36.21 30.43 -9.25
N GLN A 121 35.63 29.85 -8.20
CA GLN A 121 35.12 28.48 -8.18
C GLN A 121 33.67 28.45 -7.71
N VAL A 122 32.90 27.50 -8.25
CA VAL A 122 31.56 27.18 -7.75
C VAL A 122 31.65 25.96 -6.84
N VAL A 123 31.21 26.15 -5.60
CA VAL A 123 31.08 25.11 -4.58
C VAL A 123 29.62 24.71 -4.52
N SER A 124 29.31 23.42 -4.66
CA SER A 124 27.93 22.93 -4.78
C SER A 124 27.71 21.65 -3.99
N VAL A 125 26.45 21.40 -3.64
CA VAL A 125 25.98 20.14 -3.03
C VAL A 125 25.05 19.41 -4.01
N ASP A 126 25.19 18.10 -4.12
CA ASP A 126 24.35 17.24 -4.95
C ASP A 126 24.14 15.85 -4.32
N GLY A 127 23.57 14.89 -5.06
CA GLY A 127 23.27 13.54 -4.54
C GLY A 127 22.04 13.54 -3.63
N TRP A 128 20.98 14.24 -4.01
CA TRP A 128 19.83 14.48 -3.16
C TRP A 128 18.98 13.22 -2.90
N GLU A 129 18.75 12.92 -1.62
CA GLU A 129 17.93 11.83 -1.12
C GLU A 129 16.64 12.35 -0.46
N ARG A 130 15.58 11.53 -0.49
CA ARG A 130 14.27 11.88 0.08
C ARG A 130 14.23 11.59 1.57
N LYS A 131 13.90 12.58 2.40
CA LYS A 131 13.67 12.44 3.85
C LYS A 131 12.20 12.68 4.22
N LEU A 132 11.69 11.87 5.14
CA LEU A 132 10.30 11.90 5.61
C LEU A 132 10.18 12.67 6.93
N HIS A 133 9.17 13.52 7.03
CA HIS A 133 8.78 14.25 8.23
C HIS A 133 7.31 13.96 8.55
N PHE A 134 6.99 13.75 9.82
CA PHE A 134 5.64 13.41 10.29
C PHE A 134 5.16 14.49 11.24
N LEU A 135 4.34 15.41 10.74
CA LEU A 135 3.89 16.55 11.52
C LEU A 135 2.89 16.13 12.62
N PRO A 136 2.77 16.91 13.72
CA PRO A 136 1.76 16.69 14.76
C PRO A 136 0.32 16.60 14.23
N THR A 137 0.05 17.21 13.08
CA THR A 137 -1.24 17.11 12.38
C THR A 137 -1.50 15.75 11.73
N GLY A 138 -0.54 14.82 11.80
CA GLY A 138 -0.57 13.54 11.09
C GLY A 138 -0.16 13.62 9.62
N ALA A 139 0.11 14.83 9.09
CA ALA A 139 0.55 15.01 7.72
C ALA A 139 1.99 14.52 7.52
N CYS A 140 2.20 13.70 6.49
CA CYS A 140 3.54 13.32 6.06
C CYS A 140 4.06 14.34 5.04
N VAL A 141 5.22 14.93 5.34
CA VAL A 141 5.91 15.88 4.47
C VAL A 141 7.24 15.30 4.03
N HIS A 142 7.64 15.59 2.80
CA HIS A 142 8.91 15.15 2.23
C HIS A 142 9.86 16.34 2.07
N SER A 143 11.12 16.16 2.44
CA SER A 143 12.23 17.06 2.07
C SER A 143 13.26 16.29 1.25
N ALA A 144 14.19 17.01 0.63
CA ALA A 144 15.34 16.43 -0.03
C ALA A 144 16.62 16.96 0.62
N VAL A 145 17.54 16.06 0.96
CA VAL A 145 18.82 16.34 1.63
C VAL A 145 19.96 15.72 0.81
N PRO A 146 21.14 16.35 0.72
CA PRO A 146 22.25 15.77 -0.05
C PRO A 146 22.82 14.55 0.66
N SER A 147 23.28 13.57 -0.12
CA SER A 147 23.89 12.34 0.40
C SER A 147 25.21 12.65 1.09
N THR A 148 25.47 11.94 2.19
CA THR A 148 26.53 12.25 3.16
C THR A 148 27.95 11.87 2.72
N TYR A 149 28.14 11.29 1.54
CA TYR A 149 29.29 10.40 1.30
C TYR A 149 30.29 10.82 0.22
N SER A 150 30.18 11.99 -0.41
CA SER A 150 31.22 12.43 -1.36
C SER A 150 31.29 13.96 -1.51
N PRO A 151 32.36 14.62 -1.01
CA PRO A 151 32.59 16.03 -1.29
C PRO A 151 32.75 16.21 -2.81
N HIS A 152 31.99 17.14 -3.38
CA HIS A 152 32.03 17.38 -4.83
C HIS A 152 33.23 18.29 -5.14
N PRO A 153 34.12 17.96 -6.09
CA PRO A 153 35.24 18.85 -6.39
C PRO A 153 34.72 20.23 -6.85
N PRO A 154 35.27 21.35 -6.33
CA PRO A 154 34.87 22.69 -6.78
C PRO A 154 35.08 22.83 -8.29
N GLN A 155 34.08 23.35 -8.98
CA GLN A 155 34.18 23.62 -10.41
C GLN A 155 34.94 24.94 -10.60
N CYS A 156 36.19 24.85 -11.06
CA CYS A 156 36.95 26.03 -11.48
C CYS A 156 36.28 26.67 -12.69
N CYS A 157 35.87 27.93 -12.55
CA CYS A 157 35.15 28.65 -13.59
C CYS A 157 36.04 29.66 -14.33
N ALA A 158 36.93 30.34 -13.60
CA ALA A 158 37.84 31.34 -14.18
C ALA A 158 39.02 31.68 -13.27
N VAL A 159 40.04 32.29 -13.87
CA VAL A 159 41.13 33.00 -13.18
C VAL A 159 41.11 34.45 -13.69
N LEU A 160 41.05 35.42 -12.78
CA LEU A 160 40.97 36.84 -13.07
C LEU A 160 42.14 37.60 -12.45
N GLY A 161 42.59 38.66 -13.11
CA GLY A 161 43.45 39.65 -12.48
C GLY A 161 42.73 40.35 -11.31
N THR A 162 43.46 40.77 -10.28
CA THR A 162 42.89 41.37 -9.06
C THR A 162 42.08 42.64 -9.37
N GLU A 163 42.47 43.43 -10.37
CA GLU A 163 41.71 44.59 -10.84
C GLU A 163 40.37 44.22 -11.52
N LEU A 164 40.34 43.11 -12.25
CA LEU A 164 39.11 42.60 -12.90
C LEU A 164 38.19 41.92 -11.88
N GLU A 165 38.75 41.25 -10.88
CA GLU A 165 37.99 40.65 -9.78
C GLU A 165 37.22 41.70 -8.99
N ALA A 166 37.81 42.88 -8.72
CA ALA A 166 37.12 43.97 -8.04
C ALA A 166 35.81 44.40 -8.76
N LYS A 167 35.73 44.21 -10.08
CA LYS A 167 34.54 44.50 -10.92
C LYS A 167 33.62 43.28 -11.08
N PHE A 168 34.09 42.08 -10.75
CA PHE A 168 33.39 40.81 -10.97
C PHE A 168 32.04 40.76 -10.28
N SER A 169 31.95 41.11 -9.00
CA SER A 169 30.70 40.99 -8.24
C SER A 169 29.56 41.82 -8.85
N THR A 170 29.87 43.01 -9.38
CA THR A 170 28.90 43.89 -10.05
C THR A 170 28.45 43.31 -11.39
N VAL A 171 29.38 42.83 -12.21
CA VAL A 171 29.07 42.24 -13.52
C VAL A 171 28.31 40.92 -13.34
N PHE A 172 28.72 40.07 -12.40
CA PHE A 172 28.03 38.84 -12.04
C PHE A 172 26.59 39.11 -11.61
N ALA A 173 26.34 40.09 -10.73
CA ALA A 173 24.99 40.46 -10.32
C ALA A 173 24.14 41.03 -11.48
N SER A 174 24.76 41.69 -12.45
CA SER A 174 24.10 42.16 -13.67
C SER A 174 23.71 40.99 -14.59
N GLU A 175 24.64 40.09 -14.90
CA GLU A 175 24.40 38.92 -15.75
C GLU A 175 23.41 37.94 -15.11
N LEU A 176 23.48 37.74 -13.79
CA LEU A 176 22.52 36.93 -13.06
C LEU A 176 21.11 37.54 -13.18
N ARG A 177 20.94 38.87 -13.02
CA ARG A 177 19.64 39.54 -13.20
C ARG A 177 19.11 39.43 -14.62
N LYS A 178 19.97 39.62 -15.63
CA LYS A 178 19.60 39.45 -17.05
C LYS A 178 19.08 38.03 -17.32
N ALA A 179 19.79 37.02 -16.82
CA ALA A 179 19.39 35.62 -16.98
C ALA A 179 18.07 35.28 -16.25
N HIS A 180 17.71 36.00 -15.16
CA HIS A 180 16.40 35.86 -14.53
C HIS A 180 15.25 36.47 -15.36
N SER A 181 15.54 37.49 -16.19
CA SER A 181 14.52 38.20 -16.96
C SER A 181 14.18 37.58 -18.32
N SER A 182 15.01 36.66 -18.82
CA SER A 182 14.82 35.99 -20.12
C SER A 182 13.56 35.09 -20.13
N LYS A 183 12.75 35.15 -21.21
CA LYS A 183 11.49 34.39 -21.37
C LYS A 183 11.39 33.74 -22.76
N GLY A 184 10.60 32.68 -22.89
CA GLY A 184 10.27 32.08 -24.20
C GLY A 184 11.40 31.23 -24.82
N SER A 185 11.66 31.39 -26.11
CA SER A 185 12.71 30.65 -26.86
C SER A 185 14.12 30.86 -26.30
N GLU A 186 14.34 31.96 -25.58
CA GLU A 186 15.57 32.31 -24.86
C GLU A 186 15.88 31.37 -23.66
N ARG A 187 14.96 30.46 -23.33
CA ARG A 187 15.17 29.41 -22.30
C ARG A 187 15.81 28.13 -22.83
N SER A 188 15.94 27.97 -24.15
CA SER A 188 16.38 26.69 -24.72
C SER A 188 17.90 26.53 -24.60
N ALA A 189 18.34 25.47 -23.94
CA ALA A 189 19.76 25.08 -23.92
C ALA A 189 20.31 24.76 -25.33
N ALA A 190 19.43 24.62 -26.33
CA ALA A 190 19.80 24.33 -27.72
C ALA A 190 20.44 25.51 -28.47
N THR A 191 20.26 26.76 -28.01
CA THR A 191 20.76 27.98 -28.69
C THR A 191 22.00 28.60 -28.01
N ASN A 192 22.67 27.88 -27.10
CA ASN A 192 23.71 28.43 -26.20
C ASN A 192 23.21 29.58 -25.29
N GLU A 193 21.90 29.73 -25.13
CA GLU A 193 21.29 30.74 -24.26
C GLU A 193 21.12 30.19 -22.83
N LEU A 194 21.29 31.07 -21.83
CA LEU A 194 21.22 30.73 -20.41
C LEU A 194 19.76 30.51 -19.98
N GLY A 195 19.22 29.33 -20.25
CA GLY A 195 17.94 28.94 -19.68
C GLY A 195 17.98 28.98 -18.15
N HIS A 196 17.06 29.75 -17.54
CA HIS A 196 16.99 29.88 -16.08
C HIS A 196 16.62 28.55 -15.42
N GLN A 197 17.65 27.80 -15.03
CA GLN A 197 17.57 26.57 -14.24
C GLN A 197 18.08 26.86 -12.84
N LYS A 198 17.47 26.25 -11.81
CA LYS A 198 17.91 26.43 -10.42
C LYS A 198 19.09 25.53 -10.06
N THR A 199 20.03 25.33 -10.97
CA THR A 199 21.15 24.39 -10.79
C THR A 199 22.46 25.11 -10.44
N PRO A 200 23.42 24.42 -9.79
CA PRO A 200 24.79 24.94 -9.65
C PRO A 200 25.47 25.21 -10.99
N GLN A 201 25.21 24.38 -12.01
CA GLN A 201 25.79 24.53 -13.35
C GLN A 201 25.29 25.78 -14.08
N PHE A 202 24.05 26.19 -13.83
CA PHE A 202 23.56 27.49 -14.29
C PHE A 202 24.40 28.64 -13.72
N ILE A 203 24.74 28.60 -12.43
CA ILE A 203 25.61 29.62 -11.83
C ILE A 203 27.02 29.57 -12.40
N ALA A 204 27.60 28.39 -12.60
CA ALA A 204 28.90 28.25 -13.26
C ALA A 204 28.92 28.89 -14.66
N ALA A 205 27.84 28.73 -15.44
CA ALA A 205 27.67 29.36 -16.74
C ALA A 205 27.55 30.89 -16.64
N VAL A 206 26.81 31.42 -15.66
CA VAL A 206 26.71 32.87 -15.39
C VAL A 206 28.08 33.45 -15.00
N VAL A 207 28.88 32.73 -14.21
CA VAL A 207 30.25 33.14 -13.86
C VAL A 207 31.12 33.25 -15.11
N LYS A 208 31.11 32.25 -15.99
CA LYS A 208 31.87 32.27 -17.25
C LYS A 208 31.46 33.44 -18.16
N ARG A 209 30.17 33.74 -18.24
CA ARG A 209 29.64 34.88 -19.02
C ARG A 209 30.04 36.24 -18.43
N ALA A 210 29.99 36.37 -17.10
CA ALA A 210 30.44 37.57 -16.41
C ALA A 210 31.94 37.82 -16.63
N VAL A 211 32.75 36.77 -16.59
CA VAL A 211 34.20 36.82 -16.88
C VAL A 211 34.46 37.21 -18.34
N ALA A 212 33.76 36.60 -19.29
CA ALA A 212 33.89 36.96 -20.71
C ALA A 212 33.54 38.44 -20.98
N SER A 213 32.49 38.95 -20.31
CA SER A 213 32.12 40.36 -20.38
C SER A 213 33.17 41.30 -19.80
N LEU A 214 33.94 40.86 -18.80
CA LEU A 214 35.02 41.65 -18.18
C LEU A 214 36.30 41.65 -19.00
N MET A 215 36.61 40.52 -19.65
CA MET A 215 37.80 40.38 -20.48
C MET A 215 37.64 41.03 -21.85
N GLY A 216 36.41 41.41 -22.24
CA GLY A 216 36.10 42.21 -23.42
C GLY A 216 36.55 41.55 -24.73
N ASN A 217 35.71 40.67 -25.32
CA ASN A 217 35.86 40.07 -26.66
C ASN A 217 37.31 40.02 -27.19
N VAL A 218 38.24 39.42 -26.44
CA VAL A 218 39.61 39.24 -26.92
C VAL A 218 39.55 38.30 -28.13
N PRO A 219 39.96 38.74 -29.34
CA PRO A 219 39.89 37.91 -30.53
C PRO A 219 40.90 36.77 -30.39
N GLY A 220 40.40 35.56 -30.15
CA GLY A 220 41.22 34.36 -29.92
C GLY A 220 40.56 33.29 -29.06
N ILE A 221 39.51 33.62 -28.29
CA ILE A 221 38.74 32.63 -27.52
C ILE A 221 37.62 32.10 -28.42
N GLY A 222 37.94 31.11 -29.26
CA GLY A 222 36.99 30.48 -30.19
C GLY A 222 35.73 29.95 -29.48
N ASN A 223 34.56 30.04 -30.14
CA ASN A 223 33.22 29.60 -29.72
C ASN A 223 33.19 28.74 -28.43
N VAL A 224 33.33 29.37 -27.26
CA VAL A 224 33.18 28.69 -25.98
C VAL A 224 31.69 28.57 -25.73
N SER A 225 31.16 27.34 -25.72
CA SER A 225 29.78 27.13 -25.31
C SER A 225 29.62 27.60 -23.85
N PHE A 226 28.78 28.61 -23.66
CA PHE A 226 28.38 29.13 -22.36
C PHE A 226 27.17 28.40 -21.78
N ALA A 227 26.77 27.28 -22.38
CA ALA A 227 25.63 26.49 -21.92
C ALA A 227 25.92 25.86 -20.55
N ALA A 228 24.90 25.78 -19.70
CA ALA A 228 24.97 24.99 -18.49
C ALA A 228 25.19 23.52 -18.89
N GLN A 229 26.25 22.90 -18.37
CA GLN A 229 26.46 21.47 -18.54
C GLN A 229 25.42 20.73 -17.70
N GLY A 230 24.73 19.75 -18.30
CA GLY A 230 23.81 18.89 -17.54
C GLY A 230 24.55 18.09 -16.46
N GLY A 231 23.81 17.49 -15.54
CA GLY A 231 24.36 16.54 -14.57
C GLY A 231 24.30 16.97 -13.11
N THR A 232 23.86 18.20 -12.80
CA THR A 232 23.53 18.58 -11.42
C THR A 232 22.03 18.66 -11.17
N THR A 233 21.59 18.24 -9.99
CA THR A 233 20.17 18.22 -9.62
C THR A 233 19.56 19.63 -9.48
N ASP A 234 18.30 19.79 -9.91
CA ASP A 234 17.64 21.10 -10.05
C ASP A 234 17.45 21.96 -8.80
N VAL A 235 17.52 21.55 -7.53
CA VAL A 235 17.13 22.34 -6.31
C VAL A 235 15.83 23.19 -6.28
N GLY A 236 15.15 23.44 -7.40
CA GLY A 236 13.88 24.14 -7.56
C GLY A 236 12.66 23.23 -7.48
N GLN A 237 11.48 23.84 -7.61
CA GLN A 237 10.16 23.20 -7.48
C GLN A 237 9.64 22.55 -8.78
N HIS A 238 10.43 22.54 -9.86
CA HIS A 238 9.96 22.11 -11.19
C HIS A 238 9.50 20.64 -11.26
N THR A 239 9.85 19.82 -10.26
CA THR A 239 9.44 18.41 -10.14
C THR A 239 8.28 18.18 -9.13
N GLY A 240 7.50 19.20 -8.78
CA GLY A 240 6.25 19.02 -8.01
C GLY A 240 6.42 18.73 -6.51
N GLY A 241 7.49 19.25 -5.88
CA GLY A 241 7.79 19.04 -4.45
C GLY A 241 8.23 20.31 -3.70
N ARG A 242 8.57 20.16 -2.41
CA ARG A 242 9.13 21.25 -1.59
C ARG A 242 10.53 21.63 -2.07
N ALA A 243 10.96 22.85 -1.75
CA ALA A 243 12.31 23.30 -2.03
C ALA A 243 13.32 22.38 -1.31
N ARG A 244 14.46 22.11 -1.96
CA ARG A 244 15.52 21.28 -1.35
C ARG A 244 16.20 22.05 -0.21
N ASP A 245 16.57 21.36 0.86
CA ASP A 245 17.23 21.97 2.01
C ASP A 245 18.73 22.17 1.73
N THR A 246 19.05 23.35 1.20
CA THR A 246 20.39 23.69 0.70
C THR A 246 21.24 24.44 1.72
N CYS A 247 20.62 25.18 2.65
CA CYS A 247 21.34 26.21 3.43
C CYS A 247 22.38 25.61 4.38
N TRP A 248 21.97 24.65 5.23
CA TRP A 248 22.89 24.01 6.17
C TRP A 248 23.88 23.08 5.46
N ALA A 249 23.41 22.32 4.48
CA ALA A 249 24.27 21.44 3.69
C ALA A 249 25.39 22.20 2.97
N LEU A 250 25.10 23.39 2.42
CA LEU A 250 26.12 24.23 1.78
C LEU A 250 27.17 24.73 2.78
N VAL A 251 26.74 25.13 3.98
CA VAL A 251 27.68 25.57 5.02
C VAL A 251 28.56 24.40 5.49
N GLN A 252 27.97 23.22 5.67
CA GLN A 252 28.72 22.00 6.01
C GLN A 252 29.76 21.66 4.93
N GLU A 253 29.39 21.72 3.64
CA GLU A 253 30.29 21.47 2.52
C GLU A 253 31.46 22.47 2.50
N VAL A 254 31.20 23.75 2.76
CA VAL A 254 32.25 24.77 2.86
C VAL A 254 33.16 24.51 4.06
N ILE A 255 32.61 24.17 5.23
CA ILE A 255 33.44 23.83 6.41
C ILE A 255 34.33 22.63 6.08
N ALA A 256 33.76 21.52 5.59
CA ALA A 256 34.48 20.30 5.28
C ALA A 256 35.67 20.55 4.32
N ARG A 257 35.51 21.43 3.33
CA ARG A 257 36.58 21.78 2.37
C ARG A 257 37.74 22.58 2.95
N ASN A 258 37.48 23.39 3.98
CA ASN A 258 38.51 24.24 4.58
C ASN A 258 39.28 23.53 5.70
N LEU A 259 38.75 22.42 6.21
CA LEU A 259 39.45 21.58 7.17
C LEU A 259 40.49 20.75 6.41
N SER A 260 41.77 21.04 6.66
CA SER A 260 42.92 20.36 6.05
C SER A 260 43.23 18.99 6.66
N CYS A 261 42.51 18.60 7.71
CA CYS A 261 42.62 17.30 8.37
C CYS A 261 41.48 16.40 7.88
N GLU A 262 41.70 15.09 7.82
CA GLU A 262 40.76 14.06 7.34
C GLU A 262 39.32 14.21 7.88
N GLN A 263 38.35 13.45 7.32
CA GLN A 263 36.92 13.53 7.68
C GLN A 263 36.64 13.53 9.21
N GLY A 264 37.55 12.97 10.02
CA GLY A 264 37.49 12.96 11.48
C GLY A 264 37.36 14.34 12.12
N LEU A 265 38.15 15.36 11.75
CA LEU A 265 38.03 16.70 12.35
C LEU A 265 36.68 17.36 12.03
N PHE A 266 36.21 17.17 10.80
CA PHE A 266 34.88 17.64 10.40
C PHE A 266 33.77 16.96 11.23
N ARG A 267 33.79 15.63 11.33
CA ARG A 267 32.80 14.85 12.10
C ARG A 267 32.81 15.25 13.57
N LYS A 268 34.00 15.36 14.18
CA LYS A 268 34.21 15.83 15.56
C LYS A 268 33.61 17.21 15.78
N THR A 269 33.91 18.13 14.87
CA THR A 269 33.37 19.50 14.90
C THR A 269 31.84 19.52 14.79
N MET A 270 31.26 18.69 13.90
CA MET A 270 29.80 18.59 13.75
C MET A 270 29.11 18.03 14.99
N VAL A 271 29.70 17.02 15.65
CA VAL A 271 29.20 16.49 16.93
C VAL A 271 29.25 17.56 18.02
N ALA A 272 30.39 18.23 18.17
CA ALA A 272 30.58 19.24 19.21
C ALA A 272 29.62 20.44 19.06
N ILE A 273 29.39 20.92 17.83
CA ILE A 273 28.40 21.98 17.56
C ILE A 273 26.99 21.54 17.97
N LYS A 274 26.58 20.34 17.54
CA LYS A 274 25.25 19.81 17.86
C LYS A 274 25.07 19.59 19.36
N LEU A 275 26.07 19.03 20.03
CA LEU A 275 26.04 18.83 21.48
C LEU A 275 25.94 20.17 22.23
N LYS A 276 26.70 21.18 21.81
CA LYS A 276 26.59 22.53 22.39
C LYS A 276 25.20 23.14 22.19
N LEU A 277 24.61 22.98 21.01
CA LEU A 277 23.24 23.45 20.74
C LEU A 277 22.20 22.71 21.59
N LEU A 278 22.38 21.40 21.79
CA LEU A 278 21.54 20.61 22.69
C LEU A 278 21.64 21.14 24.13
N GLN A 279 22.85 21.31 24.66
CA GLN A 279 23.08 21.87 26.01
C GLN A 279 22.41 23.24 26.17
N GLN A 280 22.63 24.16 25.24
CA GLN A 280 21.99 25.49 25.26
C GLN A 280 20.46 25.42 25.22
N THR A 281 19.90 24.45 24.48
CA THR A 281 18.45 24.29 24.35
C THR A 281 17.85 23.65 25.61
N VAL A 282 18.55 22.69 26.22
CA VAL A 282 18.20 22.10 27.52
C VAL A 282 18.20 23.17 28.60
N ASP A 283 19.28 23.94 28.74
CA ASP A 283 19.40 24.99 29.76
C ASP A 283 18.36 26.12 29.58
N LYS A 284 18.09 26.50 28.33
CA LYS A 284 17.00 27.46 28.02
C LYS A 284 15.64 26.87 28.41
N THR A 285 15.41 25.58 28.19
CA THR A 285 14.17 24.91 28.57
C THR A 285 14.04 24.84 30.09
N GLU A 286 15.11 24.49 30.81
CA GLU A 286 15.20 24.50 32.27
C GLU A 286 14.74 25.86 32.84
N SER A 287 15.28 26.95 32.31
CA SER A 287 14.95 28.32 32.76
C SER A 287 13.46 28.69 32.56
N VAL A 288 12.79 28.09 31.57
CA VAL A 288 11.37 28.32 31.29
C VAL A 288 10.49 27.45 32.20
N LEU A 289 10.93 26.23 32.52
CA LEU A 289 10.19 25.27 33.34
C LEU A 289 10.22 25.62 34.84
N CYS A 290 11.27 26.28 35.32
CA CYS A 290 11.34 26.77 36.70
C CYS A 290 10.41 27.98 37.00
N GLY A 291 9.64 28.47 36.02
CA GLY A 291 8.61 29.49 36.22
C GLY A 291 7.24 28.94 36.62
N ASP A 292 6.36 29.78 37.17
CA ASP A 292 5.13 29.38 37.87
C ASP A 292 4.02 28.70 37.02
N SER A 293 4.14 28.61 35.70
CA SER A 293 3.15 27.89 34.89
C SER A 293 3.68 27.48 33.51
N ILE A 294 3.72 26.19 33.22
CA ILE A 294 3.98 25.68 31.86
C ILE A 294 2.64 25.41 31.18
N ASN A 295 2.51 25.87 29.94
CA ASN A 295 1.47 25.36 29.06
C ASN A 295 1.81 23.93 28.65
N LEU A 296 1.07 22.96 29.20
CA LEU A 296 1.21 21.53 28.90
C LEU A 296 1.12 21.21 27.39
N GLU A 297 0.40 22.00 26.61
CA GLU A 297 0.33 21.85 25.15
C GLU A 297 1.68 22.16 24.46
N ASP A 298 2.48 23.05 25.04
CA ASP A 298 3.79 23.45 24.49
C ASP A 298 4.95 22.67 25.10
N GLY A 299 4.74 22.02 26.25
CA GLY A 299 5.78 21.28 26.99
C GLY A 299 6.17 19.96 26.33
N CYS A 300 5.19 19.13 25.96
CA CYS A 300 5.46 17.81 25.36
C CYS A 300 6.23 17.90 24.02
N PRO A 301 5.86 18.76 23.06
CA PRO A 301 6.61 18.90 21.81
C PRO A 301 8.07 19.33 22.00
N ARG A 302 8.35 20.16 23.02
CA ARG A 302 9.71 20.59 23.35
C ARG A 302 10.56 19.45 23.90
N VAL A 303 9.99 18.57 24.72
CA VAL A 303 10.70 17.37 25.20
C VAL A 303 11.01 16.44 24.03
N ASP A 304 10.06 16.24 23.10
CA ASP A 304 10.29 15.45 21.89
C ASP A 304 11.43 16.02 21.02
N ASP A 305 11.50 17.35 20.88
CA ASP A 305 12.62 18.03 20.22
C ASP A 305 13.96 17.73 20.91
N LEU A 306 14.02 17.83 22.25
CA LEU A 306 15.24 17.59 23.01
C LEU A 306 15.73 16.13 22.88
N PHE A 307 14.82 15.15 22.93
CA PHE A 307 15.19 13.75 22.69
C PHE A 307 15.65 13.52 21.24
N TYR A 308 15.01 14.17 20.27
CA TYR A 308 15.45 14.06 18.88
C TYR A 308 16.83 14.66 18.68
N MET A 309 17.12 15.81 19.30
CA MET A 309 18.45 16.41 19.29
C MET A 309 19.49 15.49 19.92
N LEU A 310 19.15 14.87 21.06
CA LEU A 310 20.01 13.89 21.72
C LEU A 310 20.25 12.65 20.84
N GLU A 311 19.21 12.10 20.20
CA GLU A 311 19.31 10.98 19.25
C GLU A 311 20.30 11.31 18.12
N VAL A 312 20.18 12.49 17.52
CA VAL A 312 21.08 12.95 16.44
C VAL A 312 22.53 13.10 16.93
N VAL A 313 22.74 13.61 18.14
CA VAL A 313 24.10 13.71 18.71
C VAL A 313 24.68 12.33 18.99
N VAL A 314 23.89 11.42 19.58
CA VAL A 314 24.31 10.05 19.88
C VAL A 314 24.66 9.30 18.60
N GLN A 315 23.83 9.38 17.55
CA GLN A 315 24.11 8.73 16.27
C GLN A 315 25.43 9.22 15.66
N ASN A 316 25.66 10.54 15.63
CA ASN A 316 26.91 11.09 15.12
C ASN A 316 28.12 10.74 16.03
N THR A 317 27.89 10.51 17.33
CA THR A 317 28.93 10.05 18.26
C THR A 317 29.31 8.60 18.01
N VAL A 318 28.34 7.75 17.66
CA VAL A 318 28.60 6.36 17.25
C VAL A 318 29.46 6.33 15.98
N GLU A 319 29.21 7.21 15.00
CA GLU A 319 30.07 7.33 13.81
C GLU A 319 31.52 7.70 14.14
N LEU A 320 31.75 8.51 15.20
CA LEU A 320 33.10 8.82 15.69
C LEU A 320 33.73 7.60 16.38
N LEU A 321 32.96 6.84 17.16
CA LEU A 321 33.41 5.61 17.80
C LEU A 321 33.81 4.56 16.75
N GLU A 322 33.04 4.40 15.68
CA GLU A 322 33.38 3.54 14.53
C GLU A 322 34.69 3.97 13.87
N CYS A 323 35.00 5.26 13.91
CA CYS A 323 36.28 5.83 13.46
C CYS A 323 37.38 5.77 14.52
N LYS A 324 37.21 4.99 15.60
CA LYS A 324 38.18 4.77 16.69
C LYS A 324 38.48 6.00 17.57
N TYR A 325 37.64 7.03 17.55
CA TYR A 325 37.77 8.15 18.49
C TYR A 325 37.35 7.73 19.91
N ASP A 326 38.02 8.30 20.93
CA ASP A 326 37.55 8.18 22.31
C ASP A 326 36.36 9.14 22.54
N VAL A 327 35.19 8.56 22.77
CA VAL A 327 33.92 9.27 22.97
C VAL A 327 33.43 9.24 24.41
N SER A 328 34.25 8.79 25.36
CA SER A 328 33.84 8.54 26.76
C SER A 328 33.26 9.80 27.42
N GLU A 329 33.93 10.94 27.26
CA GLU A 329 33.43 12.21 27.81
C GLU A 329 32.17 12.72 27.09
N ILE A 330 32.08 12.54 25.77
CA ILE A 330 30.86 12.90 25.01
C ILE A 330 29.68 12.05 25.48
N LYS A 331 29.91 10.76 25.75
CA LYS A 331 28.92 9.84 26.29
C LYS A 331 28.42 10.32 27.66
N ASP A 332 29.32 10.74 28.54
CA ASP A 332 28.95 11.25 29.87
C ASP A 332 28.17 12.56 29.76
N GLN A 333 28.56 13.46 28.85
CA GLN A 333 27.80 14.68 28.55
C GLN A 333 26.40 14.36 28.00
N CYS A 334 26.27 13.36 27.12
CA CYS A 334 24.96 12.90 26.62
C CYS A 334 24.10 12.28 27.74
N ALA A 335 24.72 11.53 28.65
CA ALA A 335 24.03 10.95 29.81
C ALA A 335 23.53 12.04 30.78
N ALA A 336 24.35 13.07 31.03
CA ALA A 336 23.96 14.23 31.82
C ALA A 336 22.79 15.00 31.17
N MET A 337 22.84 15.22 29.85
CA MET A 337 21.74 15.85 29.12
C MET A 337 20.46 15.01 29.17
N ARG A 338 20.57 13.68 29.06
CA ARG A 338 19.44 12.78 29.22
C ARG A 338 18.80 12.90 30.60
N SER A 339 19.61 12.88 31.67
CA SER A 339 19.11 13.05 33.03
C SER A 339 18.34 14.36 33.21
N LYS A 340 18.86 15.47 32.68
CA LYS A 340 18.15 16.77 32.70
C LYS A 340 16.81 16.72 31.94
N ILE A 341 16.77 16.06 30.78
CA ILE A 341 15.53 15.90 29.99
C ILE A 341 14.52 15.03 30.77
N ASP A 342 14.97 13.94 31.40
CA ASP A 342 14.12 13.06 32.21
C ASP A 342 13.54 13.81 33.43
N GLU A 343 14.32 14.69 34.09
CA GLU A 343 13.82 15.58 35.14
C GLU A 343 12.70 16.51 34.66
N PHE A 344 12.78 17.00 33.42
CA PHE A 344 11.72 17.82 32.82
C PHE A 344 10.44 17.02 32.59
N ILE A 345 10.56 15.75 32.17
CA ILE A 345 9.41 14.85 32.01
C ILE A 345 8.73 14.63 33.36
N ASP A 346 9.51 14.36 34.40
CA ASP A 346 8.97 14.15 35.75
C ASP A 346 8.21 15.39 36.25
N PHE A 347 8.73 16.59 35.98
CA PHE A 347 8.03 17.83 36.30
C PHE A 347 6.71 17.98 35.54
N LEU A 348 6.71 17.77 34.22
CA LEU A 348 5.51 17.81 33.39
C LEU A 348 4.47 16.76 33.80
N ASN A 349 4.92 15.55 34.14
CA ASN A 349 4.06 14.47 34.62
C ASN A 349 3.42 14.82 35.96
N ARG A 350 4.16 15.44 36.90
CA ARG A 350 3.61 15.93 38.18
C ARG A 350 2.57 17.02 37.97
N GLN A 351 2.84 18.01 37.10
CA GLN A 351 1.85 19.05 36.77
C GLN A 351 0.61 18.46 36.10
N THR A 352 0.77 17.49 35.19
CA THR A 352 -0.34 16.80 34.55
C THR A 352 -1.17 16.04 35.56
N ALA A 353 -0.53 15.25 36.43
CA ALA A 353 -1.19 14.49 37.48
C ALA A 353 -1.96 15.40 38.45
N ALA A 354 -1.43 16.59 38.76
CA ALA A 354 -2.11 17.58 39.59
C ALA A 354 -3.40 18.14 38.97
N ARG A 355 -3.66 17.95 37.67
CA ARG A 355 -4.97 18.26 37.03
C ARG A 355 -6.01 17.17 37.26
N TYR A 356 -5.60 15.95 37.58
CA TYR A 356 -6.47 14.80 37.81
C TYR A 356 -6.65 14.54 39.31
N ILE A 357 -7.23 15.53 40.01
CA ILE A 357 -7.58 15.41 41.43
C ILE A 357 -8.97 14.76 41.52
N LEU A 358 -9.12 13.79 42.43
CA LEU A 358 -10.42 13.23 42.74
C LEU A 358 -11.36 14.34 43.23
N PRO A 359 -12.65 14.34 42.83
CA PRO A 359 -13.61 15.33 43.33
C PRO A 359 -13.62 15.37 44.87
N GLU A 360 -13.97 16.52 45.45
CA GLU A 360 -14.12 16.64 46.89
C GLU A 360 -15.09 15.59 47.44
N LYS A 361 -14.87 15.19 48.70
CA LYS A 361 -15.63 14.12 49.39
C LYS A 361 -17.15 14.31 49.27
N THR A 362 -17.62 15.54 49.29
CA THR A 362 -19.03 15.93 49.07
C THR A 362 -19.54 15.57 47.67
N MET A 363 -18.78 15.85 46.61
CA MET A 363 -19.11 15.45 45.23
C MET A 363 -19.03 13.93 45.03
N LEU A 364 -18.06 13.27 45.65
CA LEU A 364 -17.96 11.80 45.61
C LEU A 364 -19.17 11.13 46.27
N VAL A 365 -19.69 11.69 47.37
CA VAL A 365 -20.92 11.22 48.01
C VAL A 365 -22.12 11.39 47.07
N GLN A 366 -22.25 12.54 46.41
CA GLN A 366 -23.32 12.78 45.42
C GLN A 366 -23.22 11.84 44.20
N LEU A 367 -22.01 11.52 43.73
CA LEU A 367 -21.78 10.53 42.68
C LEU A 367 -22.12 9.11 43.13
N ASN A 368 -21.93 8.79 44.41
CA ASN A 368 -22.26 7.47 44.99
C ASN A 368 -23.78 7.30 45.22
N GLU A 369 -24.52 8.40 45.37
CA GLU A 369 -25.98 8.43 45.43
C GLU A 369 -26.63 8.21 44.05
N LEU A 370 -25.90 8.45 42.96
CA LEU A 370 -26.33 8.08 41.61
C LEU A 370 -26.24 6.55 41.46
N HIS A 371 -27.29 5.85 41.86
CA HIS A 371 -27.43 4.41 41.64
C HIS A 371 -27.41 4.10 40.14
N CYS A 372 -26.27 3.65 39.64
CA CYS A 372 -26.21 2.86 38.42
C CYS A 372 -26.65 1.44 38.80
N GLY A 373 -27.74 0.95 38.21
CA GLY A 373 -28.26 -0.41 38.42
C GLY A 373 -27.35 -1.55 37.91
N MET A 374 -26.08 -1.25 37.63
CA MET A 374 -25.05 -2.24 37.30
C MET A 374 -24.06 -2.34 38.45
N GLU A 375 -24.09 -3.49 39.13
CA GLU A 375 -23.06 -3.89 40.08
C GLU A 375 -21.78 -4.21 39.30
N MET A 376 -20.85 -3.24 39.22
CA MET A 376 -19.51 -3.50 38.71
C MET A 376 -18.67 -4.14 39.82
N VAL A 377 -18.59 -5.47 39.79
CA VAL A 377 -17.61 -6.21 40.59
C VAL A 377 -16.23 -5.96 39.98
N SER A 378 -15.46 -5.07 40.63
CA SER A 378 -14.06 -4.86 40.27
C SER A 378 -13.27 -6.14 40.63
N PRO A 379 -12.53 -6.77 39.70
CA PRO A 379 -11.77 -7.96 40.02
C PRO A 379 -10.73 -7.61 41.09
N GLN A 380 -10.75 -8.33 42.21
CA GLN A 380 -9.77 -8.16 43.29
C GLN A 380 -8.35 -8.28 42.72
N ARG A 381 -7.65 -7.15 42.60
CA ARG A 381 -6.21 -7.15 42.33
C ARG A 381 -5.51 -7.50 43.64
N ILE A 382 -5.12 -8.75 43.77
CA ILE A 382 -4.19 -9.18 44.80
C ILE A 382 -2.83 -8.57 44.47
N LYS A 383 -2.19 -7.91 45.44
CA LYS A 383 -0.84 -7.34 45.28
C LYS A 383 0.16 -8.49 45.04
N ASP A 384 0.90 -8.44 43.94
CA ASP A 384 1.90 -9.45 43.55
C ASP A 384 3.07 -9.62 44.56
N SER A 385 3.16 -8.77 45.59
CA SER A 385 4.22 -8.84 46.60
C SER A 385 4.00 -9.90 47.69
N GLU A 386 2.83 -10.55 47.75
CA GLU A 386 2.52 -11.59 48.77
C GLU A 386 2.23 -12.97 48.16
N ASN A 387 2.53 -13.20 46.89
CA ASN A 387 2.04 -14.38 46.20
C ASN A 387 3.00 -15.58 46.37
N SER A 388 2.72 -16.46 47.34
CA SER A 388 3.36 -17.77 47.52
C SER A 388 2.84 -18.83 46.54
N GLU A 389 2.13 -18.42 45.48
CA GLU A 389 1.46 -19.32 44.55
C GLU A 389 2.43 -20.10 43.66
N SER A 390 2.18 -21.40 43.59
CA SER A 390 2.83 -22.31 42.66
C SER A 390 2.55 -21.91 41.20
N ALA A 391 3.39 -22.40 40.27
CA ALA A 391 3.16 -22.18 38.83
C ALA A 391 1.79 -22.71 38.38
N GLU A 392 1.30 -23.76 39.04
CA GLU A 392 0.02 -24.41 38.76
C GLU A 392 -1.19 -23.53 39.15
N GLU A 393 -1.12 -22.86 40.30
CA GLU A 393 -2.16 -21.93 40.75
C GLU A 393 -2.20 -20.67 39.88
N ARG A 394 -1.03 -20.19 39.44
CA ARG A 394 -0.93 -19.11 38.44
C ARG A 394 -1.53 -19.52 37.10
N HIS A 395 -1.28 -20.75 36.66
CA HIS A 395 -1.86 -21.30 35.44
C HIS A 395 -3.39 -21.42 35.54
N GLN A 396 -3.91 -21.98 36.64
CA GLN A 396 -5.35 -22.10 36.87
C GLN A 396 -6.06 -20.74 36.97
N ARG A 397 -5.43 -19.74 37.59
CA ARG A 397 -5.98 -18.37 37.59
C ARG A 397 -6.00 -17.78 36.18
N ALA A 398 -4.90 -17.89 35.43
CA ALA A 398 -4.86 -17.40 34.05
C ALA A 398 -5.91 -18.10 33.18
N TRP A 399 -6.05 -19.42 33.33
CA TRP A 399 -7.07 -20.23 32.67
C TRP A 399 -8.49 -19.76 33.02
N LYS A 400 -8.78 -19.51 34.29
CA LYS A 400 -10.08 -18.99 34.77
C LYS A 400 -10.35 -17.57 34.27
N ASN A 401 -9.34 -16.70 34.22
CA ASN A 401 -9.45 -15.32 33.74
C ASN A 401 -9.64 -15.25 32.21
N LEU A 402 -9.14 -16.24 31.47
CA LEU A 402 -9.35 -16.40 30.04
C LEU A 402 -10.63 -17.18 29.71
N GLU A 403 -11.49 -17.44 30.71
CA GLU A 403 -12.73 -18.23 30.58
C GLU A 403 -12.50 -19.63 29.98
N GLY A 404 -11.32 -20.21 30.19
CA GLY A 404 -10.96 -21.52 29.63
C GLY A 404 -10.74 -21.54 28.11
N CYS A 405 -10.46 -20.38 27.48
CA CYS A 405 -10.19 -20.33 26.04
C CYS A 405 -8.99 -21.19 25.65
N TYR A 406 -9.27 -22.28 24.94
CA TYR A 406 -8.29 -23.13 24.30
C TYR A 406 -7.81 -22.49 22.99
N PHE A 407 -6.50 -22.37 22.80
CA PHE A 407 -5.91 -21.91 21.54
C PHE A 407 -5.18 -23.04 20.84
N LEU A 408 -5.38 -23.13 19.53
CA LEU A 408 -4.65 -24.04 18.68
C LEU A 408 -3.41 -23.30 18.13
N ASN A 409 -2.23 -23.92 18.17
CA ASN A 409 -1.05 -23.35 17.52
C ASN A 409 -1.18 -23.52 16.00
N GLY A 410 -1.44 -22.42 15.29
CA GLY A 410 -1.63 -22.42 13.84
C GLY A 410 -0.45 -23.00 13.07
N VAL A 411 0.79 -22.87 13.56
CA VAL A 411 2.00 -23.36 12.88
C VAL A 411 2.09 -24.88 12.92
N SER A 412 1.77 -25.51 14.05
CA SER A 412 1.95 -26.95 14.26
C SER A 412 0.70 -27.79 14.03
N CYS A 413 -0.47 -27.17 13.92
CA CYS A 413 -1.72 -27.90 13.77
C CYS A 413 -1.91 -28.51 12.37
N THR A 414 -2.69 -29.57 12.31
CA THR A 414 -3.19 -30.15 11.06
C THR A 414 -4.42 -29.39 10.57
N LEU A 415 -4.71 -29.50 9.26
CA LEU A 415 -5.91 -28.91 8.68
C LEU A 415 -7.20 -29.46 9.31
N THR A 416 -7.21 -30.74 9.68
CA THR A 416 -8.36 -31.39 10.33
C THR A 416 -8.61 -30.78 11.70
N GLU A 417 -7.57 -30.65 12.53
CA GLU A 417 -7.65 -30.07 13.87
C GLU A 417 -8.10 -28.60 13.79
N LEU A 418 -7.58 -27.83 12.83
CA LEU A 418 -7.96 -26.44 12.64
C LEU A 418 -9.45 -26.28 12.28
N LEU A 419 -9.96 -27.11 11.36
CA LEU A 419 -11.36 -27.10 10.96
C LEU A 419 -12.29 -27.59 12.10
N GLN A 420 -11.86 -28.59 12.87
CA GLN A 420 -12.61 -29.05 14.04
C GLN A 420 -12.65 -27.99 15.14
N TRP A 421 -11.52 -27.35 15.42
CA TRP A 421 -11.43 -26.26 16.39
C TRP A 421 -12.28 -25.06 15.98
N GLY A 422 -12.33 -24.71 14.69
CA GLY A 422 -13.21 -23.65 14.21
C GLY A 422 -14.70 -23.88 14.47
N ASN A 423 -15.11 -25.15 14.49
CA ASN A 423 -16.47 -25.57 14.78
C ASN A 423 -16.75 -25.76 16.28
N SER A 424 -15.73 -25.67 17.15
CA SER A 424 -15.89 -25.90 18.59
C SER A 424 -16.44 -24.66 19.30
N ASN A 425 -17.18 -24.86 20.40
CA ASN A 425 -17.79 -23.78 21.20
C ASN A 425 -16.94 -23.42 22.43
N ASP A 426 -15.67 -23.83 22.45
CA ASP A 426 -14.84 -23.85 23.67
C ASP A 426 -14.14 -22.52 23.96
N CYS A 427 -14.50 -21.43 23.29
CA CYS A 427 -13.93 -20.11 23.56
C CYS A 427 -15.00 -19.02 23.47
N SER A 428 -14.84 -18.01 24.32
CA SER A 428 -15.83 -16.94 24.50
C SER A 428 -16.07 -16.17 23.20
N ALA A 429 -17.33 -15.83 22.94
CA ALA A 429 -17.76 -15.21 21.68
C ALA A 429 -17.03 -13.88 21.38
N ALA A 430 -16.56 -13.18 22.42
CA ALA A 430 -15.84 -11.92 22.31
C ALA A 430 -14.44 -12.07 21.69
N ASN A 431 -13.70 -13.14 22.04
CA ASN A 431 -12.32 -13.35 21.62
C ASN A 431 -12.15 -14.41 20.51
N LYS A 432 -13.15 -15.29 20.35
CA LYS A 432 -13.16 -16.38 19.37
C LYS A 432 -12.79 -15.90 17.96
N CYS A 433 -13.40 -14.82 17.50
CA CYS A 433 -13.18 -14.31 16.14
C CYS A 433 -11.73 -13.88 15.88
N ILE A 434 -11.06 -13.23 16.85
CA ILE A 434 -9.67 -12.79 16.69
C ILE A 434 -8.71 -13.98 16.73
N LEU A 435 -8.92 -14.88 17.70
CA LEU A 435 -8.11 -16.09 17.83
C LEU A 435 -8.19 -16.94 16.57
N MET A 436 -9.41 -17.15 16.05
CA MET A 436 -9.67 -17.84 14.79
C MET A 436 -8.87 -17.24 13.63
N LEU A 437 -8.97 -15.93 13.42
CA LEU A 437 -8.24 -15.26 12.34
C LEU A 437 -6.72 -15.45 12.46
N ARG A 438 -6.15 -15.28 13.65
CA ARG A 438 -4.70 -15.39 13.85
C ARG A 438 -4.19 -16.82 13.69
N THR A 439 -4.96 -17.81 14.14
CA THR A 439 -4.61 -19.22 13.97
C THR A 439 -4.66 -19.63 12.50
N PHE A 440 -5.73 -19.25 11.78
CA PHE A 440 -5.88 -19.56 10.35
C PHE A 440 -4.80 -18.89 9.51
N GLU A 441 -4.48 -17.62 9.79
CA GLU A 441 -3.39 -16.91 9.12
C GLU A 441 -2.05 -17.57 9.37
N SER A 442 -1.73 -17.89 10.64
CA SER A 442 -0.47 -18.53 11.00
C SER A 442 -0.32 -19.89 10.31
N PHE A 443 -1.40 -20.68 10.26
CA PHE A 443 -1.45 -21.93 9.53
C PHE A 443 -1.15 -21.73 8.04
N MET A 444 -1.84 -20.78 7.39
CA MET A 444 -1.64 -20.52 5.96
C MET A 444 -0.25 -19.99 5.66
N PHE A 445 0.31 -19.11 6.50
CA PHE A 445 1.67 -18.61 6.35
C PHE A 445 2.69 -19.74 6.47
N GLU A 446 2.47 -20.70 7.36
CA GLU A 446 3.33 -21.89 7.44
C GLU A 446 3.19 -22.77 6.20
N LYS A 447 1.95 -23.05 5.75
CA LYS A 447 1.73 -23.86 4.53
C LYS A 447 2.25 -23.20 3.26
N SER A 448 2.51 -21.89 3.25
CA SER A 448 3.23 -21.24 2.14
C SER A 448 4.65 -21.81 1.91
N LEU A 449 5.25 -22.50 2.89
CA LEU A 449 6.52 -23.22 2.73
C LEU A 449 6.49 -24.21 1.57
N LEU A 450 5.32 -24.81 1.31
CA LEU A 450 5.14 -25.81 0.25
C LEU A 450 5.35 -25.22 -1.15
N LEU A 451 5.26 -23.88 -1.27
CA LEU A 451 5.50 -23.16 -2.51
C LEU A 451 7.00 -22.95 -2.83
N ASN A 452 7.91 -23.25 -1.89
CA ASN A 452 9.37 -23.10 -2.09
C ASN A 452 10.00 -24.20 -2.95
N GLY A 453 9.25 -25.25 -3.30
CA GLY A 453 9.70 -26.23 -4.28
C GLY A 453 9.72 -25.60 -5.65
N GLY A 454 10.90 -25.45 -6.27
CA GLY A 454 11.00 -25.10 -7.68
C GLY A 454 10.16 -26.06 -8.54
N ILE A 455 9.83 -25.63 -9.76
CA ILE A 455 8.93 -26.31 -10.73
C ILE A 455 9.27 -27.82 -10.93
N TYR A 456 10.49 -28.25 -10.57
CA TYR A 456 11.00 -29.62 -10.73
C TYR A 456 11.07 -30.48 -9.45
N ASN A 457 10.73 -29.97 -8.26
CA ASN A 457 10.67 -30.79 -7.05
C ASN A 457 9.26 -31.35 -6.83
N GLN A 458 8.77 -32.16 -7.78
CA GLN A 458 7.54 -32.96 -7.67
C GLN A 458 7.76 -34.30 -6.91
N GLY A 459 8.82 -34.40 -6.09
CA GLY A 459 9.20 -35.63 -5.41
C GLY A 459 9.12 -35.54 -3.88
N ALA A 460 8.26 -36.37 -3.30
CA ALA A 460 8.40 -36.95 -1.95
C ALA A 460 8.06 -36.10 -0.71
N GLY A 461 6.96 -35.35 -0.73
CA GLY A 461 6.27 -34.94 0.49
C GLY A 461 4.79 -35.27 0.37
N ASP A 462 4.23 -36.00 1.33
CA ASP A 462 2.80 -36.35 1.42
C ASP A 462 1.93 -35.07 1.49
N ASN A 463 1.64 -34.47 0.33
CA ASN A 463 0.83 -33.26 0.15
C ASN A 463 -0.67 -33.58 0.29
N SER A 464 -1.06 -34.11 1.45
CA SER A 464 -2.41 -34.56 1.79
C SER A 464 -3.43 -33.42 2.01
N PHE A 465 -3.39 -32.35 1.22
CA PHE A 465 -4.44 -31.33 1.23
C PHE A 465 -5.52 -31.68 0.22
N SER A 466 -6.73 -32.04 0.68
CA SER A 466 -7.90 -32.12 -0.21
C SER A 466 -8.33 -30.72 -0.65
N LEU A 467 -8.66 -30.55 -1.94
CA LEU A 467 -9.19 -29.31 -2.51
C LEU A 467 -10.42 -28.83 -1.74
N GLU A 468 -11.30 -29.76 -1.37
CA GLU A 468 -12.51 -29.51 -0.58
C GLU A 468 -12.16 -28.91 0.78
N ARG A 469 -11.09 -29.39 1.43
CA ARG A 469 -10.69 -28.93 2.76
C ARG A 469 -10.05 -27.55 2.73
N ILE A 470 -9.29 -27.21 1.68
CA ILE A 470 -8.79 -25.84 1.48
C ILE A 470 -9.97 -24.89 1.24
N GLN A 471 -10.95 -25.29 0.44
CA GLN A 471 -12.16 -24.50 0.23
C GLN A 471 -12.95 -24.29 1.52
N MET A 472 -13.11 -25.34 2.34
CA MET A 472 -13.74 -25.22 3.67
C MET A 472 -12.99 -24.23 4.56
N LEU A 473 -11.66 -24.30 4.60
CA LEU A 473 -10.83 -23.38 5.39
C LEU A 473 -11.02 -21.94 4.93
N VAL A 474 -10.95 -21.69 3.62
CA VAL A 474 -11.13 -20.34 3.05
C VAL A 474 -12.53 -19.81 3.36
N THR A 475 -13.55 -20.65 3.23
CA THR A 475 -14.95 -20.29 3.52
C THR A 475 -15.12 -19.91 4.99
N GLN A 476 -14.58 -20.72 5.91
CA GLN A 476 -14.63 -20.44 7.35
C GLN A 476 -13.88 -19.14 7.68
N TYR A 477 -12.68 -18.97 7.14
CA TYR A 477 -11.89 -17.75 7.34
C TYR A 477 -12.63 -16.50 6.87
N GLN A 478 -13.28 -16.54 5.69
CA GLN A 478 -14.07 -15.42 5.18
C GLN A 478 -15.29 -15.09 6.05
N GLN A 479 -15.93 -16.11 6.64
CA GLN A 479 -17.01 -15.91 7.61
C GLN A 479 -16.49 -15.21 8.86
N ASP A 480 -15.35 -15.65 9.40
CA ASP A 480 -14.72 -15.07 10.57
C ASP A 480 -14.28 -13.62 10.30
N VAL A 481 -13.71 -13.32 9.13
CA VAL A 481 -13.38 -11.94 8.71
C VAL A 481 -14.65 -11.08 8.64
N THR A 482 -15.74 -11.61 8.11
CA THR A 482 -17.02 -10.90 8.01
C THR A 482 -17.59 -10.60 9.38
N GLN A 483 -17.50 -11.55 10.32
CA GLN A 483 -17.89 -11.34 11.72
C GLN A 483 -17.00 -10.30 12.38
N TRP A 484 -15.68 -10.38 12.21
CA TRP A 484 -14.70 -9.44 12.76
C TRP A 484 -15.00 -7.99 12.33
N ARG A 485 -15.32 -7.77 11.05
CA ARG A 485 -15.67 -6.45 10.52
C ARG A 485 -16.91 -5.83 11.18
N ARG A 486 -17.78 -6.64 11.79
CA ARG A 486 -18.98 -6.18 12.52
C ARG A 486 -18.71 -5.86 13.99
N LEU A 487 -17.57 -6.26 14.53
CA LEU A 487 -17.21 -6.01 15.93
C LEU A 487 -16.77 -4.55 16.15
N PRO A 488 -16.99 -3.97 17.35
CA PRO A 488 -16.52 -2.63 17.68
C PRO A 488 -15.00 -2.48 17.50
N ARG A 489 -14.54 -1.29 17.09
CA ARG A 489 -13.15 -0.98 16.68
C ARG A 489 -12.08 -1.04 17.80
N MET A 490 -12.29 -1.83 18.86
CA MET A 490 -11.37 -2.00 19.99
C MET A 490 -10.34 -3.14 19.79
N THR A 491 -10.18 -3.66 18.57
CA THR A 491 -9.37 -4.87 18.33
C THR A 491 -7.94 -4.57 17.88
N SER A 492 -7.00 -5.47 18.20
CA SER A 492 -5.54 -5.31 18.15
C SER A 492 -4.88 -5.04 16.79
N VAL A 493 -5.58 -5.17 15.66
CA VAL A 493 -5.01 -5.02 14.31
C VAL A 493 -5.79 -4.01 13.48
N LEU A 494 -5.07 -3.16 12.75
CA LEU A 494 -5.66 -2.14 11.88
C LEU A 494 -6.44 -2.80 10.72
N ASN A 495 -7.55 -2.19 10.31
CA ASN A 495 -8.40 -2.71 9.22
C ASN A 495 -7.61 -2.93 7.92
N VAL A 496 -6.70 -2.00 7.59
CA VAL A 496 -5.84 -2.09 6.40
C VAL A 496 -4.89 -3.29 6.45
N GLU A 497 -4.38 -3.62 7.64
CA GLU A 497 -3.53 -4.79 7.83
C GLU A 497 -4.35 -6.08 7.76
N GLN A 498 -5.54 -6.12 8.36
CA GLN A 498 -6.42 -7.29 8.27
C GLN A 498 -6.84 -7.60 6.82
N ARG A 499 -7.12 -6.58 6.01
CA ARG A 499 -7.39 -6.75 4.56
C ARG A 499 -6.20 -7.32 3.81
N SER A 500 -4.99 -6.90 4.19
CA SER A 500 -3.76 -7.41 3.58
C SER A 500 -3.51 -8.87 3.93
N ARG A 501 -3.79 -9.26 5.19
CA ARG A 501 -3.74 -10.66 5.66
C ARG A 501 -4.77 -11.55 4.96
N GLU A 502 -5.99 -11.06 4.81
CA GLU A 502 -7.06 -11.77 4.09
C GLU A 502 -6.68 -12.02 2.63
N MET A 503 -6.22 -10.98 1.92
CA MET A 503 -5.70 -11.12 0.56
C MET A 503 -4.59 -12.18 0.49
N LEU A 504 -3.63 -12.13 1.41
CA LEU A 504 -2.51 -13.07 1.43
C LEU A 504 -2.98 -14.52 1.68
N VAL A 505 -3.90 -14.76 2.61
CA VAL A 505 -4.50 -16.08 2.86
C VAL A 505 -5.17 -16.62 1.59
N MET A 506 -5.93 -15.79 0.87
CA MET A 506 -6.58 -16.18 -0.38
C MET A 506 -5.56 -16.55 -1.46
N TRP A 507 -4.47 -15.80 -1.58
CA TRP A 507 -3.45 -16.05 -2.59
C TRP A 507 -2.63 -17.31 -2.27
N ILE A 508 -2.33 -17.57 -1.00
CA ILE A 508 -1.69 -18.82 -0.58
C ILE A 508 -2.60 -20.01 -0.94
N ALA A 509 -3.90 -19.94 -0.58
CA ALA A 509 -4.86 -20.98 -0.92
C ALA A 509 -4.94 -21.23 -2.42
N PHE A 510 -4.99 -20.16 -3.22
CA PHE A 510 -4.96 -20.25 -4.67
C PHE A 510 -3.70 -20.96 -5.19
N CYS A 511 -2.50 -20.58 -4.74
CA CYS A 511 -1.26 -21.19 -5.19
C CYS A 511 -1.16 -22.68 -4.82
N LEU A 512 -1.60 -23.05 -3.61
CA LEU A 512 -1.65 -24.45 -3.18
C LEU A 512 -2.63 -25.28 -4.01
N VAL A 513 -3.83 -24.73 -4.29
CA VAL A 513 -4.83 -25.34 -5.17
C VAL A 513 -4.27 -25.50 -6.58
N HIS A 514 -3.62 -24.46 -7.11
CA HIS A 514 -3.01 -24.48 -8.43
C HIS A 514 -1.96 -25.59 -8.56
N GLN A 515 -1.04 -25.71 -7.59
CA GLN A 515 -0.03 -26.77 -7.56
C GLN A 515 -0.69 -28.17 -7.65
N LYS A 516 -1.74 -28.40 -6.85
CA LYS A 516 -2.48 -29.65 -6.88
C LYS A 516 -3.27 -29.88 -8.18
N CYS A 517 -3.87 -28.83 -8.75
CA CYS A 517 -4.60 -28.93 -10.03
C CYS A 517 -3.67 -29.23 -11.20
N VAL A 518 -2.42 -28.78 -11.17
CA VAL A 518 -1.41 -29.14 -12.17
C VAL A 518 -1.06 -30.63 -12.08
N ASP A 519 -0.95 -31.17 -10.86
CA ASP A 519 -0.66 -32.59 -10.64
C ASP A 519 -1.85 -33.49 -11.06
N GLU A 520 -3.08 -33.11 -10.71
CA GLU A 520 -4.30 -33.86 -11.07
C GLU A 520 -4.72 -33.69 -12.54
N VAL A 521 -4.49 -32.50 -13.11
CA VAL A 521 -4.86 -32.14 -14.47
C VAL A 521 -3.66 -31.49 -15.16
N PRO A 522 -2.76 -32.27 -15.78
CA PRO A 522 -1.53 -31.76 -16.40
C PRO A 522 -1.76 -30.70 -17.49
N LEU A 523 -2.96 -30.68 -18.10
CA LEU A 523 -3.35 -29.63 -19.05
C LEU A 523 -3.26 -28.21 -18.45
N CYS A 524 -3.44 -28.07 -17.12
CA CYS A 524 -3.27 -26.79 -16.42
C CYS A 524 -1.84 -26.24 -16.58
N ALA A 525 -0.84 -27.11 -16.75
CA ALA A 525 0.56 -26.73 -16.95
C ALA A 525 0.83 -25.98 -18.28
N GLU A 526 -0.14 -25.94 -19.20
CA GLU A 526 0.03 -25.20 -20.45
C GLU A 526 -0.38 -23.72 -20.34
N TYR A 527 -0.93 -23.31 -19.20
CA TYR A 527 -1.52 -22.00 -19.00
C TYR A 527 -0.87 -21.23 -17.85
N ASN A 528 -0.98 -19.91 -17.92
CA ASN A 528 -0.45 -19.01 -16.91
C ASN A 528 -1.43 -18.74 -15.76
N ILE A 529 -0.87 -18.26 -14.65
CA ILE A 529 -1.61 -17.74 -13.52
C ILE A 529 -2.03 -16.30 -13.84
N ALA A 530 -3.31 -15.99 -13.65
CA ALA A 530 -3.86 -14.66 -13.94
C ALA A 530 -3.60 -13.60 -12.85
N LEU A 531 -3.22 -14.03 -11.65
CA LEU A 531 -2.84 -13.10 -10.58
C LEU A 531 -1.48 -12.46 -10.92
N ASP A 532 -1.42 -11.13 -10.90
CA ASP A 532 -0.16 -10.39 -11.04
C ASP A 532 0.53 -10.26 -9.68
N TRP A 533 1.72 -10.86 -9.54
CA TRP A 533 2.49 -10.81 -8.32
C TRP A 533 2.84 -9.38 -7.87
N ASN A 534 2.90 -8.39 -8.77
CA ASN A 534 3.10 -6.98 -8.40
C ASN A 534 1.95 -6.41 -7.57
N GLY A 535 0.75 -7.02 -7.66
CA GLY A 535 -0.40 -6.68 -6.84
C GLY A 535 -0.15 -6.86 -5.34
N LEU A 536 0.83 -7.67 -4.94
CA LEU A 536 1.20 -7.86 -3.54
C LEU A 536 1.95 -6.65 -2.95
N ASN A 537 2.47 -5.72 -3.76
CA ASN A 537 3.20 -4.54 -3.29
C ASN A 537 2.34 -3.57 -2.46
N VAL A 538 1.01 -3.67 -2.55
CA VAL A 538 0.07 -2.83 -1.78
C VAL A 538 -0.23 -3.39 -0.38
N ALA A 539 0.27 -4.59 -0.06
CA ALA A 539 0.02 -5.24 1.22
C ALA A 539 0.71 -4.49 2.37
N VAL A 540 -0.06 -4.16 3.41
CA VAL A 540 0.43 -3.55 4.65
C VAL A 540 0.52 -4.65 5.71
N LEU A 541 1.71 -5.23 5.87
CA LEU A 541 1.99 -6.31 6.82
C LEU A 541 3.12 -5.91 7.76
N ARG A 542 2.97 -6.18 9.06
CA ARG A 542 3.98 -5.86 10.08
C ARG A 542 4.83 -7.06 10.49
N ASP A 543 4.27 -8.26 10.42
CA ASP A 543 4.94 -9.45 10.91
C ASP A 543 5.81 -10.13 9.85
N ARG A 544 6.93 -10.69 10.30
CA ARG A 544 7.92 -11.34 9.44
C ARG A 544 7.36 -12.59 8.75
N ALA A 545 6.46 -13.33 9.40
CA ALA A 545 5.89 -14.56 8.85
C ALA A 545 5.01 -14.26 7.63
N ALA A 546 4.16 -13.23 7.70
CA ALA A 546 3.32 -12.76 6.62
C ALA A 546 4.15 -12.18 5.47
N ILE A 547 5.20 -11.39 5.77
CA ILE A 547 6.12 -10.89 4.73
C ILE A 547 6.82 -12.06 4.02
N SER A 548 7.27 -13.06 4.77
CA SER A 548 7.91 -14.25 4.19
C SER A 548 6.93 -15.05 3.33
N ALA A 549 5.69 -15.25 3.79
CA ALA A 549 4.65 -15.93 3.04
C ALA A 549 4.28 -15.15 1.75
N LEU A 550 4.21 -13.83 1.82
CA LEU A 550 4.00 -12.95 0.66
C LEU A 550 5.11 -13.12 -0.38
N GLN A 551 6.37 -13.11 0.05
CA GLN A 551 7.52 -13.31 -0.84
C GLN A 551 7.46 -14.67 -1.55
N ARG A 552 7.01 -15.72 -0.87
CA ARG A 552 6.88 -17.07 -1.46
C ARG A 552 5.78 -17.13 -2.50
N VAL A 553 4.62 -16.57 -2.21
CA VAL A 553 3.52 -16.45 -3.17
C VAL A 553 3.97 -15.65 -4.40
N ALA A 554 4.64 -14.51 -4.19
CA ALA A 554 5.15 -13.69 -5.29
C ALA A 554 6.17 -14.46 -6.14
N THR A 555 7.10 -15.18 -5.50
CA THR A 555 8.13 -15.99 -6.17
C THR A 555 7.51 -17.12 -6.97
N TYR A 556 6.51 -17.82 -6.41
CA TYR A 556 5.79 -18.90 -7.08
C TYR A 556 5.07 -18.40 -8.35
N ILE A 557 4.26 -17.36 -8.23
CA ILE A 557 3.49 -16.80 -9.36
C ILE A 557 4.43 -16.27 -10.44
N ARG A 558 5.46 -15.51 -10.03
CA ARG A 558 6.46 -14.96 -10.95
C ARG A 558 7.21 -16.07 -11.68
N GLY A 559 7.74 -17.04 -10.95
CA GLY A 559 8.50 -18.15 -11.51
C GLY A 559 7.68 -18.99 -12.48
N TRP A 560 6.41 -19.25 -12.16
CA TRP A 560 5.50 -19.95 -13.06
C TRP A 560 5.28 -19.17 -14.36
N ASN A 561 4.88 -17.90 -14.25
CA ASN A 561 4.53 -17.06 -15.40
C ASN A 561 5.73 -16.71 -16.30
N GLU A 562 6.94 -16.67 -15.75
CA GLU A 562 8.18 -16.50 -16.53
C GLU A 562 8.54 -17.79 -17.30
N THR A 563 8.27 -18.96 -16.73
CA THR A 563 8.61 -20.27 -17.32
C THR A 563 7.62 -20.67 -18.40
N ILE A 564 6.33 -20.57 -18.10
CA ILE A 564 5.24 -21.03 -18.94
C ILE A 564 4.83 -19.80 -19.76
N ARG A 565 5.39 -19.59 -20.96
CA ARG A 565 5.08 -18.39 -21.78
C ARG A 565 3.67 -18.42 -22.41
N GLY A 566 2.67 -18.92 -21.68
CA GLY A 566 1.29 -19.10 -22.13
C GLY A 566 0.36 -17.94 -21.75
N THR A 567 -0.91 -18.05 -22.15
CA THR A 567 -1.96 -17.10 -21.73
C THR A 567 -2.55 -17.50 -20.37
N PRO A 568 -3.02 -16.54 -19.54
CA PRO A 568 -3.61 -16.87 -18.25
C PRO A 568 -4.86 -17.73 -18.39
N LEU A 569 -4.97 -18.81 -17.60
CA LEU A 569 -6.06 -19.78 -17.68
C LEU A 569 -7.43 -19.14 -17.38
N PHE A 570 -7.49 -18.30 -16.34
CA PHE A 570 -8.70 -17.65 -15.87
C PHE A 570 -8.51 -16.13 -15.86
N HIS A 571 -8.92 -15.44 -16.93
CA HIS A 571 -8.80 -13.99 -17.02
C HIS A 571 -10.15 -13.33 -17.27
N LEU A 572 -10.49 -12.29 -16.49
CA LEU A 572 -11.79 -11.61 -16.60
C LEU A 572 -12.00 -10.93 -17.95
N THR A 573 -10.94 -10.36 -18.54
CA THR A 573 -11.03 -9.66 -19.83
C THR A 573 -10.82 -10.57 -21.04
N ASN A 574 -10.15 -11.71 -20.87
CA ASN A 574 -9.84 -12.63 -21.97
C ASN A 574 -10.22 -14.05 -21.57
N GLN A 575 -11.44 -14.46 -21.93
CA GLN A 575 -11.99 -15.77 -21.60
C GLN A 575 -11.58 -16.87 -22.60
N LYS A 576 -10.90 -16.51 -23.70
CA LYS A 576 -10.51 -17.46 -24.75
C LYS A 576 -9.69 -18.64 -24.21
N PRO A 577 -8.69 -18.45 -23.32
CA PRO A 577 -7.92 -19.56 -22.75
C PRO A 577 -8.78 -20.47 -21.88
N THR A 578 -9.74 -19.92 -21.12
CA THR A 578 -10.68 -20.70 -20.30
C THR A 578 -11.56 -21.60 -21.16
N PHE A 579 -12.10 -21.08 -22.28
CA PHE A 579 -12.90 -21.86 -23.21
C PHE A 579 -12.08 -22.91 -23.97
N ASP A 580 -10.85 -22.57 -24.36
CA ASP A 580 -9.94 -23.54 -24.99
C ASP A 580 -9.61 -24.68 -24.03
N PHE A 581 -9.25 -24.36 -22.79
CA PHE A 581 -9.04 -25.34 -21.73
C PHE A 581 -10.27 -26.21 -21.52
N GLY A 582 -11.46 -25.61 -21.35
CA GLY A 582 -12.69 -26.36 -21.14
C GLY A 582 -13.02 -27.32 -22.29
N ARG A 583 -12.80 -26.88 -23.53
CA ARG A 583 -12.95 -27.73 -24.72
C ARG A 583 -11.95 -28.89 -24.71
N ARG A 584 -10.66 -28.60 -24.48
CA ARG A 584 -9.60 -29.61 -24.49
C ARG A 584 -9.79 -30.62 -23.36
N PHE A 585 -10.05 -30.14 -22.15
CA PHE A 585 -10.35 -30.96 -20.97
C PHE A 585 -11.58 -31.84 -21.19
N GLY A 586 -12.67 -31.28 -21.74
CA GLY A 586 -13.89 -32.03 -22.03
C GLY A 586 -13.67 -33.15 -23.06
N LEU A 587 -12.81 -32.92 -24.06
CA LEU A 587 -12.47 -33.93 -25.07
C LEU A 587 -11.52 -35.01 -24.55
N SER A 588 -10.74 -34.73 -23.50
CA SER A 588 -9.80 -35.69 -22.91
C SER A 588 -10.34 -36.41 -21.67
N SER A 589 -11.40 -35.90 -21.04
CA SER A 589 -11.94 -36.43 -19.79
C SER A 589 -13.01 -37.50 -20.04
N THR A 590 -12.69 -38.75 -19.68
CA THR A 590 -13.61 -39.89 -19.77
C THR A 590 -14.91 -39.62 -19.01
N SER A 591 -14.83 -39.05 -17.81
CA SER A 591 -16.00 -38.72 -16.98
C SER A 591 -16.94 -37.73 -17.69
N MET A 592 -16.41 -36.68 -18.31
CA MET A 592 -17.22 -35.70 -19.03
C MET A 592 -17.85 -36.29 -20.30
N ILE A 593 -17.11 -37.15 -21.00
CA ILE A 593 -17.63 -37.89 -22.15
C ILE A 593 -18.77 -38.83 -21.73
N ASP A 594 -18.62 -39.52 -20.60
CA ASP A 594 -19.65 -40.43 -20.06
C ASP A 594 -20.91 -39.68 -19.64
N VAL A 595 -20.78 -38.52 -18.99
CA VAL A 595 -21.92 -37.65 -18.66
C VAL A 595 -22.63 -37.18 -19.93
N TYR A 596 -21.89 -36.71 -20.93
CA TYR A 596 -22.45 -36.29 -22.21
C TYR A 596 -23.20 -37.45 -22.90
N ASN A 597 -22.59 -38.63 -22.98
CA ASN A 597 -23.21 -39.82 -23.56
C ASN A 597 -24.49 -40.20 -22.83
N ARG A 598 -24.50 -40.13 -21.49
CA ARG A 598 -25.70 -40.39 -20.68
C ARG A 598 -26.81 -39.37 -20.93
N GLU A 599 -26.48 -38.09 -21.06
CA GLU A 599 -27.47 -37.06 -21.43
C GLU A 599 -28.05 -37.32 -22.82
N VAL A 600 -27.21 -37.68 -23.79
CA VAL A 600 -27.62 -38.07 -25.15
C VAL A 600 -28.54 -39.29 -25.11
N GLU A 601 -28.25 -40.31 -24.29
CA GLU A 601 -29.10 -41.49 -24.12
C GLU A 601 -30.46 -41.17 -23.48
N ILE A 602 -30.47 -40.35 -22.43
CA ILE A 602 -31.69 -39.87 -21.78
C ILE A 602 -32.53 -39.09 -22.79
N TRP A 603 -31.91 -38.19 -23.54
CA TRP A 603 -32.57 -37.38 -24.56
C TRP A 603 -33.13 -38.25 -25.68
N ASN A 604 -32.35 -39.20 -26.20
CA ASN A 604 -32.81 -40.14 -27.23
C ASN A 604 -33.96 -41.01 -26.73
N SER A 605 -33.94 -41.44 -25.47
CA SER A 605 -35.03 -42.20 -24.86
C SER A 605 -36.28 -41.33 -24.68
N TYR A 606 -36.13 -40.07 -24.28
CA TYR A 606 -37.22 -39.10 -24.23
C TYR A 606 -37.83 -38.90 -25.61
N VAL A 607 -37.02 -38.67 -26.65
CA VAL A 607 -37.47 -38.50 -28.04
C VAL A 607 -38.23 -39.73 -28.53
N ARG A 608 -37.71 -40.94 -28.30
CA ARG A 608 -38.40 -42.20 -28.64
C ARG A 608 -39.74 -42.33 -27.90
N GLY A 609 -39.77 -42.02 -26.61
CA GLY A 609 -41.00 -42.03 -25.82
C GLY A 609 -42.05 -41.06 -26.35
N GLN A 610 -41.65 -39.83 -26.68
CA GLN A 610 -42.54 -38.84 -27.30
C GLN A 610 -43.04 -39.28 -28.67
N TRP A 611 -42.19 -39.95 -29.47
CA TRP A 611 -42.61 -40.50 -30.76
C TRP A 611 -43.66 -41.60 -30.60
N GLY A 612 -43.50 -42.48 -29.62
CA GLY A 612 -44.51 -43.49 -29.26
C GLY A 612 -45.86 -42.88 -28.85
N VAL A 613 -45.85 -41.76 -28.12
CA VAL A 613 -47.07 -41.00 -27.79
C VAL A 613 -47.75 -40.46 -29.06
N VAL A 614 -46.97 -39.92 -30.00
CA VAL A 614 -47.50 -39.43 -31.28
C VAL A 614 -48.12 -40.57 -32.09
N GLU A 615 -47.48 -41.73 -32.15
CA GLU A 615 -48.01 -42.92 -32.84
C GLU A 615 -49.30 -43.46 -32.20
N ASN A 616 -49.38 -43.49 -30.87
CA ASN A 616 -50.59 -43.87 -30.15
C ASN A 616 -51.74 -42.89 -30.41
N LYS A 617 -51.47 -41.58 -30.39
CA LYS A 617 -52.46 -40.55 -30.76
C LYS A 617 -52.94 -40.70 -32.19
N LYS A 618 -52.07 -41.05 -33.14
CA LYS A 618 -52.45 -41.33 -34.54
C LYS A 618 -53.41 -42.53 -34.61
N ARG A 619 -53.10 -43.62 -33.91
CA ARG A 619 -53.96 -44.81 -33.83
C ARG A 619 -55.31 -44.51 -33.20
N GLU A 620 -55.32 -43.82 -32.06
CA GLU A 620 -56.54 -43.41 -31.35
C GLU A 620 -57.41 -42.49 -32.23
N ALA A 621 -56.80 -41.49 -32.90
CA ALA A 621 -57.52 -40.60 -33.80
C ALA A 621 -58.12 -41.35 -35.00
N ALA A 622 -57.41 -42.34 -35.56
CA ALA A 622 -57.94 -43.18 -36.64
C ALA A 622 -59.15 -44.01 -36.18
N GLN A 623 -59.06 -44.62 -34.99
CA GLN A 623 -60.17 -45.38 -34.40
C GLN A 623 -61.38 -44.49 -34.08
N LEU A 624 -61.17 -43.32 -33.48
CA LEU A 624 -62.23 -42.36 -33.19
C LEU A 624 -62.92 -41.87 -34.46
N ARG A 625 -62.18 -41.63 -35.55
CA ARG A 625 -62.76 -41.29 -36.86
C ARG A 625 -63.62 -42.42 -37.43
N ALA A 626 -63.14 -43.66 -37.37
CA ALA A 626 -63.90 -44.83 -37.82
C ALA A 626 -65.20 -45.00 -37.01
N ASP A 627 -65.12 -44.84 -35.69
CA ASP A 627 -66.26 -44.92 -34.79
C ASP A 627 -67.29 -43.81 -35.01
N ILE A 628 -66.84 -42.57 -35.22
CA ILE A 628 -67.72 -41.44 -35.55
C ILE A 628 -68.45 -41.73 -36.86
N ASN A 629 -67.75 -42.23 -37.88
CA ASN A 629 -68.36 -42.61 -39.16
C ASN A 629 -69.42 -43.70 -38.98
N PHE A 630 -69.14 -44.75 -38.19
CA PHE A 630 -70.12 -45.79 -37.89
C PHE A 630 -71.36 -45.25 -37.16
N GLN A 631 -71.17 -44.37 -36.16
CA GLN A 631 -72.30 -43.75 -35.47
C GLN A 631 -73.09 -42.81 -36.37
N ASN A 632 -72.44 -42.10 -37.29
CA ASN A 632 -73.11 -41.26 -38.29
C ASN A 632 -73.95 -42.09 -39.26
N GLN A 633 -73.47 -43.26 -39.69
CA GLN A 633 -74.26 -44.20 -40.49
C GLN A 633 -75.49 -44.68 -39.71
N LYS A 634 -75.31 -45.09 -38.44
CA LYS A 634 -76.40 -45.51 -37.55
C LYS A 634 -77.42 -44.39 -37.32
N LEU A 635 -76.95 -43.16 -37.15
CA LEU A 635 -77.78 -41.96 -37.03
C LEU A 635 -78.62 -41.74 -38.29
N SER A 636 -78.02 -41.88 -39.48
CA SER A 636 -78.71 -41.78 -40.75
C SER A 636 -79.84 -42.81 -40.87
N THR A 637 -79.56 -44.08 -40.56
CA THR A 637 -80.58 -45.14 -40.54
C THR A 637 -81.70 -44.83 -39.56
N LYS A 638 -81.38 -44.36 -38.35
CA LYS A 638 -82.40 -44.02 -37.34
C LYS A 638 -83.23 -42.79 -37.72
N ARG A 639 -82.63 -41.80 -38.37
CA ARG A 639 -83.36 -40.64 -38.95
C ARG A 639 -84.29 -41.08 -40.08
N GLN A 640 -83.85 -42.00 -40.94
CA GLN A 640 -84.70 -42.57 -41.99
C GLN A 640 -85.86 -43.38 -41.40
N GLN A 641 -85.61 -44.19 -40.37
CA GLN A 641 -86.67 -44.90 -39.63
C GLN A 641 -87.66 -43.93 -38.99
N LEU A 642 -87.18 -42.82 -38.41
CA LEU A 642 -88.05 -41.79 -37.84
C LEU A 642 -88.88 -41.09 -38.92
N ALA A 643 -88.28 -40.75 -40.06
CA ALA A 643 -88.99 -40.14 -41.19
C ALA A 643 -90.08 -41.06 -41.76
N ASN A 644 -89.76 -42.35 -41.92
CA ASN A 644 -90.72 -43.36 -42.36
C ASN A 644 -91.87 -43.52 -41.35
N GLU A 645 -91.57 -43.52 -40.05
CA GLU A 645 -92.58 -43.60 -38.99
C GLU A 645 -93.44 -42.31 -38.91
N GLU A 646 -92.85 -41.14 -39.10
CA GLU A 646 -93.59 -39.87 -39.17
C GLU A 646 -94.48 -39.79 -40.40
N GLU A 647 -94.07 -40.37 -41.53
CA GLU A 647 -94.88 -40.50 -42.74
C GLU A 647 -96.01 -41.53 -42.56
N ARG A 648 -95.72 -42.70 -41.96
CA ARG A 648 -96.73 -43.69 -41.57
C ARG A 648 -97.80 -43.06 -40.68
N LEU A 649 -97.38 -42.37 -39.62
CA LEU A 649 -98.29 -41.65 -38.72
C LEU A 649 -99.05 -40.54 -39.47
N ARG A 650 -98.41 -39.77 -40.37
CA ARG A 650 -99.13 -38.78 -41.20
C ARG A 650 -100.25 -39.41 -42.03
N GLN A 651 -99.98 -40.54 -42.68
CA GLN A 651 -100.96 -41.24 -43.51
C GLN A 651 -102.09 -41.87 -42.68
N GLU A 652 -101.77 -42.43 -41.51
CA GLU A 652 -102.73 -43.04 -40.58
C GLU A 652 -103.68 -41.97 -40.00
N TYR A 653 -103.17 -40.79 -39.63
CA TYR A 653 -103.96 -39.72 -39.03
C TYR A 653 -104.60 -38.75 -40.05
N ALA A 654 -104.19 -38.74 -41.32
CA ALA A 654 -104.80 -37.93 -42.38
C ALA A 654 -106.26 -38.33 -42.70
N ARG A 655 -106.68 -39.57 -42.35
CA ARG A 655 -108.05 -40.07 -42.58
C ARG A 655 -109.07 -39.66 -41.51
N ASN A 656 -108.64 -39.15 -40.35
CA ASN A 656 -109.51 -38.84 -39.22
C ASN A 656 -109.37 -37.38 -38.76
N ASN A 657 -110.41 -36.57 -39.04
CA ASN A 657 -110.44 -35.11 -38.83
C ASN A 657 -110.40 -34.64 -37.36
N TYR A 658 -110.30 -35.55 -36.39
CA TYR A 658 -110.40 -35.27 -34.94
C TYR A 658 -109.20 -35.74 -34.11
N HIS A 659 -108.05 -36.08 -34.71
CA HIS A 659 -106.92 -36.70 -33.97
C HIS A 659 -105.57 -35.97 -34.07
N TYR A 660 -105.56 -34.65 -34.27
CA TYR A 660 -104.32 -33.86 -34.16
C TYR A 660 -103.69 -33.89 -32.75
N LEU A 661 -104.49 -34.20 -31.72
CA LEU A 661 -104.06 -34.30 -30.31
C LEU A 661 -103.18 -35.54 -30.00
N TYR A 662 -103.24 -36.60 -30.82
CA TYR A 662 -102.51 -37.87 -30.57
C TYR A 662 -101.19 -38.00 -31.35
N TYR A 663 -100.90 -37.07 -32.26
CA TYR A 663 -99.64 -36.97 -33.01
C TYR A 663 -98.35 -36.99 -32.14
N PRO A 664 -98.36 -36.55 -30.86
CA PRO A 664 -97.19 -36.65 -29.97
C PRO A 664 -96.94 -38.04 -29.33
N GLN A 665 -97.91 -38.96 -29.30
CA GLN A 665 -97.89 -40.12 -28.38
C GLN A 665 -97.44 -41.47 -28.98
N SER A 666 -96.80 -41.50 -30.16
CA SER A 666 -96.22 -42.76 -30.66
C SER A 666 -95.00 -43.17 -29.81
N ALA A 667 -95.10 -44.33 -29.16
CA ALA A 667 -94.00 -44.93 -28.39
C ALA A 667 -92.76 -45.16 -29.27
N VAL A 668 -92.96 -45.60 -30.52
CA VAL A 668 -91.89 -45.84 -31.50
C VAL A 668 -91.20 -44.53 -31.90
N LYS A 669 -91.98 -43.47 -32.16
CA LYS A 669 -91.45 -42.12 -32.46
C LYS A 669 -90.62 -41.57 -31.29
N THR A 670 -91.12 -41.72 -30.07
CA THR A 670 -90.43 -41.30 -28.85
C THR A 670 -89.14 -42.09 -28.65
N GLN A 671 -89.19 -43.41 -28.85
CA GLN A 671 -88.02 -44.28 -28.79
C GLN A 671 -86.96 -43.93 -29.84
N LEU A 672 -87.35 -43.66 -31.09
CA LEU A 672 -86.43 -43.25 -32.15
C LEU A 672 -85.82 -41.87 -31.88
N LYS A 673 -86.59 -40.91 -31.36
CA LYS A 673 -86.07 -39.61 -30.92
C LYS A 673 -85.06 -39.75 -29.77
N ASN A 674 -85.36 -40.61 -28.79
CA ASN A 674 -84.44 -40.91 -27.68
C ASN A 674 -83.16 -41.60 -28.19
N ASP A 675 -83.28 -42.55 -29.12
CA ASP A 675 -82.14 -43.22 -29.74
C ASP A 675 -81.26 -42.24 -30.54
N ILE A 676 -81.86 -41.34 -31.31
CA ILE A 676 -81.17 -40.27 -32.03
C ILE A 676 -80.45 -39.34 -31.04
N GLY A 677 -81.13 -38.93 -29.95
CA GLY A 677 -80.54 -38.13 -28.89
C GLY A 677 -79.32 -38.80 -28.25
N ARG A 678 -79.43 -40.11 -27.97
CA ARG A 678 -78.34 -40.93 -27.43
C ARG A 678 -77.17 -41.04 -28.40
N ILE A 679 -77.42 -41.33 -29.69
CA ILE A 679 -76.38 -41.43 -30.72
C ILE A 679 -75.66 -40.08 -30.91
N ASN A 680 -76.41 -38.97 -30.97
CA ASN A 680 -75.82 -37.62 -31.05
C ASN A 680 -74.95 -37.29 -29.84
N SER A 681 -75.35 -37.69 -28.63
CA SER A 681 -74.51 -37.52 -27.43
C SER A 681 -73.21 -38.31 -27.53
N VAL A 682 -73.27 -39.54 -28.07
CA VAL A 682 -72.07 -40.38 -28.28
C VAL A 682 -71.14 -39.76 -29.32
N ILE A 683 -71.68 -39.27 -30.45
CA ILE A 683 -70.92 -38.58 -31.49
C ILE A 683 -70.21 -37.37 -30.88
N ARG A 684 -70.93 -36.47 -30.19
CA ARG A 684 -70.33 -35.29 -29.53
C ARG A 684 -69.21 -35.66 -28.55
N LYS A 685 -69.40 -36.72 -27.76
CA LYS A 685 -68.37 -37.22 -26.83
C LYS A 685 -67.12 -37.71 -27.58
N LYS A 686 -67.30 -38.43 -28.69
CA LYS A 686 -66.19 -38.94 -29.52
C LYS A 686 -65.49 -37.84 -30.31
N GLU A 687 -66.21 -36.84 -30.82
CA GLU A 687 -65.64 -35.65 -31.46
C GLU A 687 -64.80 -34.82 -30.48
N ALA A 688 -65.27 -34.66 -29.24
CA ALA A 688 -64.49 -34.01 -28.19
C ALA A 688 -63.23 -34.82 -27.83
N ALA A 689 -63.31 -36.14 -27.80
CA ALA A 689 -62.15 -37.01 -27.60
C ALA A 689 -61.15 -36.92 -28.77
N LEU A 690 -61.64 -36.89 -30.02
CA LEU A 690 -60.81 -36.74 -31.22
C LEU A 690 -60.08 -35.39 -31.22
N SER A 691 -60.76 -34.33 -30.83
CA SER A 691 -60.16 -32.99 -30.69
C SER A 691 -59.04 -32.97 -29.65
N ARG A 692 -59.19 -33.69 -28.54
CA ARG A 692 -58.12 -33.85 -27.53
C ARG A 692 -56.95 -34.71 -28.03
N ALA A 693 -57.23 -35.78 -28.78
CA ALA A 693 -56.19 -36.65 -29.35
C ALA A 693 -55.35 -35.92 -30.41
N LEU A 694 -56.00 -35.10 -31.26
CA LEU A 694 -55.35 -34.28 -32.29
C LEU A 694 -54.64 -33.04 -31.74
N ALA A 695 -54.91 -32.65 -30.49
CA ALA A 695 -54.24 -31.52 -29.88
C ALA A 695 -52.72 -31.75 -29.85
N VAL A 696 -51.97 -30.79 -30.40
CA VAL A 696 -50.52 -30.81 -30.45
C VAL A 696 -49.98 -30.90 -29.02
N PRO A 697 -49.11 -31.88 -28.72
CA PRO A 697 -48.45 -31.92 -27.42
C PRO A 697 -47.74 -30.59 -27.12
N ARG A 698 -47.93 -30.05 -25.91
CA ARG A 698 -47.47 -28.71 -25.51
C ARG A 698 -45.98 -28.42 -25.77
N TYR A 699 -45.12 -29.44 -25.87
CA TYR A 699 -43.69 -29.26 -26.10
C TYR A 699 -43.31 -28.85 -27.54
N LEU A 700 -44.17 -29.06 -28.56
CA LEU A 700 -43.89 -28.60 -29.93
C LEU A 700 -44.12 -27.09 -30.14
N PHE A 701 -44.90 -26.43 -29.28
CA PHE A 701 -45.07 -24.97 -29.28
C PHE A 701 -43.79 -24.23 -28.85
N VAL A 702 -42.94 -24.87 -28.05
CA VAL A 702 -41.68 -24.29 -27.58
C VAL A 702 -40.60 -24.35 -28.67
N LEU A 703 -40.60 -25.36 -29.54
CA LEU A 703 -39.61 -25.48 -30.62
C LEU A 703 -39.79 -24.41 -31.72
N ASN A 704 -41.02 -24.06 -32.09
CA ASN A 704 -41.26 -23.00 -33.09
C ASN A 704 -41.01 -21.58 -32.53
N SER A 705 -41.20 -21.35 -31.23
CA SER A 705 -40.86 -20.06 -30.59
C SER A 705 -39.36 -19.94 -30.24
N ALA A 706 -38.69 -21.06 -29.97
CA ALA A 706 -37.24 -21.11 -29.77
C ALA A 706 -36.44 -20.95 -31.08
N ALA A 707 -36.95 -21.44 -32.21
CA ALA A 707 -36.31 -21.26 -33.52
C ALA A 707 -36.34 -19.79 -34.00
N SER A 708 -37.37 -19.03 -33.64
CA SER A 708 -37.46 -17.59 -33.96
C SER A 708 -36.62 -16.69 -33.04
N SER A 709 -36.18 -17.17 -31.87
CA SER A 709 -35.45 -16.38 -30.88
C SER A 709 -33.95 -16.72 -30.76
N ARG A 710 -33.51 -17.84 -31.36
CA ARG A 710 -32.09 -18.26 -31.36
C ARG A 710 -31.28 -17.80 -32.58
N THR A 711 -31.91 -17.39 -33.69
CA THR A 711 -31.21 -16.81 -34.86
C THR A 711 -30.72 -15.37 -34.66
N SER A 712 -31.09 -14.71 -33.55
CA SER A 712 -30.66 -13.35 -33.21
C SER A 712 -29.61 -13.28 -32.07
N ARG A 713 -29.04 -14.41 -31.63
CA ARG A 713 -28.02 -14.45 -30.56
C ARG A 713 -26.74 -15.22 -30.90
N CYS A 714 -26.51 -15.53 -32.17
CA CYS A 714 -25.20 -15.98 -32.68
C CYS A 714 -24.70 -14.97 -33.72
N ASN A 715 -24.26 -13.81 -33.22
CA ASN A 715 -23.36 -12.87 -33.88
C ASN A 715 -22.91 -11.85 -32.82
N VAL A 716 -22.04 -12.28 -31.89
CA VAL A 716 -20.94 -11.52 -31.27
C VAL A 716 -19.88 -12.54 -30.88
#